data_AF-A0A285C582-F1
#
_entry.id   AF-A0A285C582-F1
#
_cell.length_a   1.000
_cell.length_b   1.000
_cell.length_c   1.000
_cell.angle_alpha   90.00
_cell.angle_beta   90.00
_cell.angle_gamma   90.00
#
_symmetry.space_group_name_H-M   'P 1'
#
loop_
_entity.id
_entity.type
_entity.pdbx_description
1 polymer ?
#
loop_
_entity_poly.entity_id
_entity_poly.type
_entity_poly.pdbx_seq_one_letter_code
_entity_poly.pdbx_strand_id
1 'polypeptide(L)'
;MTMGQGRIATFYSYKGGVGRSFLLSNSAVLLARWGYRVLCIDWDLEAPGLHYYFRPYMDVPATGLTDMALAVREGERVGALDHITPVTLEDGATLDLIAAGGVGNDYVPKLQSIDWEQLYLEHDFGNVLEGWRERWLDAYDVILVDSRTGISDSGGICTAQLPHILAYTFTANQQNVDGVLDVVRRASVTRNTLPYDRSRLLTLPLLCRFDMSEEYERAAEWREKLRGELKSSYDAWVPDGSPVERVLDNCTVPYSAYWSFGEDLPVVTEDFRNPQLISHSIASIAALIARNLEDARLFTESRDAYVDAAIRTGRRGGRYAYDFFISGTPKTEHEAARLGALLAEAGLSSFSALQPDAGPREDLRPVIDKSRHLLLLARDSVDSWHRDELNYFLRQTLDEQSDDRTVFPVVGSMRVLRDLPSLVQALPSYRLAEDQLGEVARGVAARVRSESGRVGFETGSSSGRGRVFVVRSPAEEGAWEKWVTWTLREAGYGVGQQWPGQRGDRFRTTLMGLPAEDRVVALYSAAFFGESGVPQDALEALLAQPEKFVPLRIEAVEVPGELQRHGYTDLFGVDEQEAREALLRAVENPVSTPTSPPAFPSARTTESRLPGVHPSAWNLPARNAGFIGRDDLLLEIRSRLTESTPRAPLALTGPCGVGKTQLAFEYAHRFSGEYDLVWRMAGADVSSLAGLAVAIGCARDDSSWGEAVRALRQELRDRSRWLLIFDGVEIPAALSGLLPSGDGHVLITSRNPHWHQVAATLDVGVLSNPDAVALLTSRSRGLPEPMTIELVDALDHLPLALVLAADALYVFPPEQYLLLLQQHAAEALHDDGPPDYSGSLASQLESSLTRLAEQNAEAALLVRACTLLAQAPLPLNAAALGSGPGAFRQLLMMVERTGLARVSGGSILMPRLTQAVLRDLLRPDERAAAATLASRLLAALVPGDTDPDAWQRWYDLWPHYLAIAPSDIVTEEARLATLKACWYLMEKGADAEALSRLGDLYETWKRESGAEAVETLAAAGYLAHAHYVMGDPEGAYLLDTQLHSSQRSLFGVEDPDALRTATNIALDLAARGRYQEAADLGEKTLIIQRGVLGPDHSDTLHTANNLSIDLETLGRFEDAGDVLSAPQRTINRRKRRHPPKGAPKLTRP
;
A
#
# COMPACT_ATOMS: atom_id res chain seq x y z
N MET A 1 21.72 22.35 -15.35
CA MET A 1 22.64 21.43 -14.63
C MET A 1 21.74 20.56 -13.77
N THR A 2 21.76 19.23 -13.82
CA THR A 2 22.90 18.30 -13.88
C THR A 2 22.56 17.03 -14.67
N MET A 3 23.32 16.75 -15.75
CA MET A 3 23.59 15.37 -16.17
C MET A 3 24.40 14.69 -15.04
N GLY A 4 24.14 13.39 -14.81
CA GLY A 4 24.50 12.63 -13.61
C GLY A 4 25.88 12.92 -13.02
N GLN A 5 25.89 13.58 -11.85
CA GLN A 5 27.02 13.51 -10.92
C GLN A 5 26.84 12.25 -10.06
N GLY A 6 27.95 11.60 -9.72
CA GLY A 6 27.96 10.56 -8.70
C GLY A 6 27.35 11.08 -7.39
N ARG A 7 26.99 10.17 -6.48
CA ARG A 7 26.45 10.56 -5.17
C ARG A 7 27.03 9.73 -4.06
N ILE A 8 27.01 10.27 -2.84
CA ILE A 8 27.53 9.58 -1.66
C ILE A 8 26.39 9.45 -0.67
N ALA A 9 26.05 8.22 -0.30
CA ALA A 9 25.13 7.94 0.79
C ALA A 9 25.91 7.34 1.95
N THR A 10 25.87 7.99 3.11
CA THR A 10 26.49 7.44 4.32
C THR A 10 25.44 6.75 5.17
N PHE A 11 25.66 5.48 5.47
CA PHE A 11 24.86 4.74 6.42
C PHE A 11 25.41 5.01 7.82
N TYR A 12 24.54 5.47 8.73
CA TYR A 12 24.89 5.86 10.09
C TYR A 12 23.99 5.20 11.13
N SER A 13 24.51 4.96 12.33
CA SER A 13 23.71 4.54 13.49
C SER A 13 24.26 5.09 14.79
N TYR A 14 23.36 5.50 15.68
CA TYR A 14 23.74 5.96 17.02
C TYR A 14 24.20 4.79 17.91
N LYS A 15 23.62 3.60 17.72
CA LYS A 15 23.98 2.36 18.43
C LYS A 15 24.46 1.27 17.47
N GLY A 16 25.33 0.39 17.97
CA GLY A 16 25.68 -0.86 17.30
C GLY A 16 24.51 -1.86 17.28
N GLY A 17 24.57 -2.83 16.37
CA GLY A 17 23.60 -3.93 16.27
C GLY A 17 22.27 -3.58 15.60
N VAL A 18 22.11 -2.38 15.03
CA VAL A 18 20.86 -1.97 14.37
C VAL A 18 20.72 -2.44 12.90
N GLY A 19 21.78 -3.00 12.32
CA GLY A 19 21.77 -3.52 10.94
C GLY A 19 22.37 -2.58 9.87
N ARG A 20 23.20 -1.62 10.25
CA ARG A 20 23.79 -0.61 9.35
C ARG A 20 24.61 -1.22 8.20
N SER A 21 25.66 -2.00 8.50
CA SER A 21 26.51 -2.64 7.50
C SER A 21 25.75 -3.68 6.66
N PHE A 22 24.77 -4.36 7.28
CA PHE A 22 23.85 -5.27 6.58
C PHE A 22 23.03 -4.56 5.50
N LEU A 23 22.44 -3.41 5.81
CA LEU A 23 21.67 -2.64 4.83
C LEU A 23 22.56 -2.07 3.74
N LEU A 24 23.72 -1.52 4.11
CA LEU A 24 24.66 -0.97 3.13
C LEU A 24 25.11 -2.01 2.11
N SER A 25 25.57 -3.18 2.58
CA SER A 25 26.08 -4.25 1.72
C SER A 25 25.00 -4.80 0.78
N ASN A 26 23.77 -5.03 1.27
CA ASN A 26 22.67 -5.49 0.45
C ASN A 26 22.19 -4.42 -0.55
N SER A 27 22.12 -3.14 -0.16
CA SER A 27 21.83 -2.06 -1.11
C SER A 27 22.90 -1.93 -2.19
N ALA A 28 24.19 -2.10 -1.84
CA ALA A 28 25.30 -2.08 -2.80
C ALA A 28 25.15 -3.16 -3.87
N VAL A 29 24.83 -4.39 -3.45
CA VAL A 29 24.63 -5.54 -4.34
C VAL A 29 23.48 -5.29 -5.30
N LEU A 30 22.33 -4.81 -4.82
CA LEU A 30 21.20 -4.50 -5.69
C LEU A 30 21.57 -3.43 -6.73
N LEU A 31 22.20 -2.34 -6.31
CA LEU A 31 22.64 -1.27 -7.20
C LEU A 31 23.61 -1.77 -8.28
N ALA A 32 24.59 -2.61 -7.90
CA ALA A 32 25.53 -3.20 -8.85
C ALA A 32 24.81 -4.12 -9.86
N ARG A 33 23.89 -4.97 -9.38
CA ARG A 33 23.05 -5.84 -10.24
C ARG A 33 22.12 -5.04 -11.15
N TRP A 34 21.74 -3.83 -10.75
CA TRP A 34 20.95 -2.91 -11.57
C TRP A 34 21.81 -2.15 -12.60
N GLY A 35 23.13 -2.28 -12.57
CA GLY A 35 24.06 -1.71 -13.55
C GLY A 35 24.74 -0.41 -13.13
N TYR A 36 24.59 0.03 -11.87
CA TYR A 36 25.30 1.20 -11.35
C TYR A 36 26.77 0.87 -11.06
N ARG A 37 27.68 1.82 -11.28
CA ARG A 37 29.06 1.74 -10.77
C ARG A 37 29.01 2.08 -9.28
N VAL A 38 29.25 1.06 -8.44
CA VAL A 38 29.12 1.19 -6.99
C VAL A 38 30.49 1.10 -6.30
N LEU A 39 30.75 2.04 -5.40
CA LEU A 39 31.88 2.01 -4.47
C LEU A 39 31.36 1.89 -3.03
N CYS A 40 31.85 0.92 -2.28
CA CYS A 40 31.64 0.76 -0.85
C CYS A 40 32.88 1.21 -0.08
N ILE A 41 32.70 1.91 1.03
CA ILE A 41 33.80 2.41 1.86
C ILE A 41 33.52 2.03 3.31
N ASP A 42 34.39 1.24 3.92
CA ASP A 42 34.28 0.82 5.33
C ASP A 42 35.03 1.80 6.24
N TRP A 43 34.30 2.84 6.69
CA TRP A 43 34.81 3.87 7.60
C TRP A 43 34.60 3.50 9.08
N ASP A 44 34.05 2.32 9.40
CA ASP A 44 33.95 1.85 10.79
C ASP A 44 35.28 1.25 11.25
N LEU A 45 36.29 2.12 11.38
CA LEU A 45 37.66 1.70 11.64
C LEU A 45 37.82 0.96 12.99
N GLU A 46 36.92 1.13 13.95
CA GLU A 46 37.03 0.44 15.24
C GLU A 46 36.41 -0.95 15.25
N ALA A 47 35.44 -1.19 14.37
CA ALA A 47 34.76 -2.47 14.23
C ALA A 47 34.56 -2.82 12.74
N PRO A 48 35.66 -2.97 11.97
CA PRO A 48 35.58 -3.17 10.53
C PRO A 48 34.88 -4.49 10.21
N GLY A 49 33.82 -4.42 9.44
CA GLY A 49 32.90 -5.55 9.25
C GLY A 49 32.41 -5.73 7.82
N LEU A 50 32.57 -4.72 6.96
CA LEU A 50 31.90 -4.71 5.66
C LEU A 50 32.46 -5.78 4.70
N HIS A 51 33.77 -6.04 4.77
CA HIS A 51 34.45 -7.06 3.96
C HIS A 51 33.96 -8.50 4.24
N TYR A 52 33.36 -8.78 5.41
CA TYR A 52 32.83 -10.12 5.70
C TYR A 52 31.62 -10.47 4.83
N TYR A 53 30.76 -9.49 4.51
CA TYR A 53 29.61 -9.68 3.62
C TYR A 53 30.02 -10.04 2.18
N PHE A 54 31.14 -9.49 1.72
CA PHE A 54 31.61 -9.68 0.35
C PHE A 54 32.62 -10.81 0.21
N ARG A 55 33.09 -11.42 1.30
CA ARG A 55 34.13 -12.44 1.33
C ARG A 55 33.97 -13.58 0.31
N PRO A 56 32.75 -14.08 -0.01
CA PRO A 56 32.59 -15.10 -1.06
C PRO A 56 32.95 -14.62 -2.47
N TYR A 57 33.01 -13.31 -2.70
CA TYR A 57 33.04 -12.64 -4.00
C TYR A 57 34.29 -11.77 -4.21
N MET A 58 35.25 -11.80 -3.28
CA MET A 58 36.46 -10.96 -3.33
C MET A 58 37.66 -11.63 -2.65
N ASP A 59 38.86 -11.18 -3.02
CA ASP A 59 40.08 -11.53 -2.28
C ASP A 59 40.16 -10.76 -0.95
N VAL A 60 40.96 -11.28 -0.02
CA VAL A 60 41.17 -10.62 1.29
C VAL A 60 41.84 -9.26 1.08
N PRO A 61 41.30 -8.15 1.64
CA PRO A 61 41.90 -6.83 1.49
C PRO A 61 43.32 -6.76 2.03
N ALA A 62 44.25 -6.30 1.21
CA ALA A 62 45.65 -6.11 1.61
C ALA A 62 45.89 -4.74 2.27
N THR A 63 45.05 -3.75 1.99
CA THR A 63 45.17 -2.35 2.43
C THR A 63 43.79 -1.69 2.51
N GLY A 64 43.70 -0.49 3.09
CA GLY A 64 42.44 0.27 3.12
C GLY A 64 42.57 1.70 3.61
N LEU A 65 41.49 2.28 4.12
CA LEU A 65 41.42 3.68 4.59
C LEU A 65 42.49 4.03 5.64
N THR A 66 42.78 3.14 6.57
CA THR A 66 43.84 3.34 7.57
C THR A 66 45.20 3.54 6.89
N ASP A 67 45.52 2.75 5.85
CA ASP A 67 46.78 2.88 5.12
C ASP A 67 46.81 4.19 4.29
N MET A 68 45.66 4.60 3.72
CA MET A 68 45.52 5.88 3.03
C MET A 68 45.77 7.08 3.96
N ALA A 69 45.16 7.07 5.14
CA ALA A 69 45.33 8.16 6.12
C ALA A 69 46.79 8.24 6.64
N LEU A 70 47.43 7.10 6.86
CA LEU A 70 48.85 7.05 7.24
C LEU A 70 49.76 7.58 6.13
N ALA A 71 49.51 7.24 4.86
CA ALA A 71 50.27 7.79 3.74
C ALA A 71 50.20 9.32 3.69
N VAL A 72 49.03 9.92 3.95
CA VAL A 72 48.90 11.39 4.03
C VAL A 72 49.73 11.96 5.19
N ARG A 73 49.71 11.32 6.37
CA ARG A 73 50.51 11.73 7.52
C ARG A 73 52.00 11.74 7.21
N GLU A 74 52.50 10.74 6.48
CA GLU A 74 53.91 10.65 6.09
C GLU A 74 54.27 11.58 4.92
N GLY A 75 53.31 12.36 4.40
CA GLY A 75 53.49 13.27 3.27
C GLY A 75 53.60 12.56 1.91
N GLU A 76 53.19 11.29 1.84
CA GLU A 76 53.15 10.52 0.61
C GLU A 76 51.95 10.93 -0.26
N ARG A 77 52.08 10.80 -1.58
CA ARG A 77 50.96 11.01 -2.50
C ARG A 77 50.15 9.72 -2.60
N VAL A 78 48.94 9.75 -2.08
CA VAL A 78 47.96 8.66 -2.19
C VAL A 78 46.74 9.10 -3.01
N GLY A 79 46.44 8.33 -4.04
CA GLY A 79 45.28 8.52 -4.91
C GLY A 79 44.00 7.95 -4.30
N ALA A 80 42.87 8.55 -4.66
CA ALA A 80 41.54 8.18 -4.16
C ALA A 80 41.10 6.74 -4.49
N LEU A 81 41.74 6.12 -5.50
CA LEU A 81 41.38 4.81 -6.05
C LEU A 81 42.50 3.77 -5.86
N ASP A 82 43.55 4.09 -5.09
CA ASP A 82 44.77 3.28 -5.02
C ASP A 82 44.58 2.00 -4.17
N HIS A 83 43.58 1.98 -3.28
CA HIS A 83 43.35 0.91 -2.30
C HIS A 83 41.99 0.22 -2.48
N ILE A 84 41.60 -0.01 -3.73
CA ILE A 84 40.36 -0.71 -4.10
C ILE A 84 40.56 -2.23 -4.07
N THR A 85 39.60 -2.93 -3.48
CA THR A 85 39.43 -4.37 -3.64
C THR A 85 38.16 -4.63 -4.45
N PRO A 86 38.25 -5.20 -5.67
CA PRO A 86 37.09 -5.46 -6.50
C PRO A 86 36.28 -6.65 -5.95
N VAL A 87 34.96 -6.56 -6.05
CA VAL A 87 34.00 -7.58 -5.67
C VAL A 87 33.22 -8.00 -6.91
N THR A 88 33.25 -9.29 -7.25
CA THR A 88 32.58 -9.83 -8.44
C THR A 88 31.57 -10.90 -8.03
N LEU A 89 30.29 -10.62 -8.27
CA LEU A 89 29.19 -11.53 -7.96
C LEU A 89 29.09 -12.67 -8.99
N GLU A 90 28.40 -13.76 -8.64
CA GLU A 90 28.22 -14.92 -9.51
C GLU A 90 27.49 -14.60 -10.83
N ASP A 91 26.59 -13.60 -10.83
CA ASP A 91 25.87 -13.16 -12.02
C ASP A 91 26.66 -12.15 -12.89
N GLY A 92 27.92 -11.88 -12.53
CA GLY A 92 28.83 -11.01 -13.26
C GLY A 92 28.71 -9.53 -12.91
N ALA A 93 27.81 -9.14 -11.99
CA ALA A 93 27.79 -7.78 -11.48
C ALA A 93 29.01 -7.49 -10.59
N THR A 94 29.55 -6.27 -10.70
CA THR A 94 30.78 -5.86 -10.01
C THR A 94 30.57 -4.60 -9.19
N LEU A 95 31.19 -4.55 -8.01
CA LEU A 95 31.32 -3.35 -7.18
C LEU A 95 32.72 -3.28 -6.60
N ASP A 96 33.13 -2.10 -6.15
CA ASP A 96 34.45 -1.89 -5.56
C ASP A 96 34.33 -1.61 -4.06
N LEU A 97 35.29 -2.11 -3.27
CA LEU A 97 35.39 -1.88 -1.83
C LEU A 97 36.71 -1.18 -1.48
N ILE A 98 36.64 -0.07 -0.75
CA ILE A 98 37.75 0.42 0.07
C ILE A 98 37.51 -0.09 1.49
N ALA A 99 38.28 -1.09 1.91
CA ALA A 99 38.18 -1.65 3.25
C ALA A 99 38.72 -0.66 4.30
N ALA A 100 38.44 -0.91 5.57
CA ALA A 100 38.98 -0.09 6.66
C ALA A 100 40.52 -0.19 6.72
N GLY A 101 41.09 -1.36 6.39
CA GLY A 101 42.53 -1.61 6.31
C GLY A 101 42.81 -3.05 5.87
N GLY A 102 44.08 -3.39 5.71
CA GLY A 102 44.49 -4.77 5.43
C GLY A 102 44.17 -5.75 6.55
N VAL A 103 43.83 -6.99 6.22
CA VAL A 103 43.53 -8.06 7.20
C VAL A 103 44.86 -8.64 7.73
N GLY A 104 45.31 -8.13 8.88
CA GLY A 104 46.57 -8.52 9.52
C GLY A 104 46.68 -8.09 11.00
N ASN A 105 47.71 -8.56 11.69
CA ASN A 105 47.93 -8.26 13.12
C ASN A 105 48.42 -6.81 13.39
N ASP A 106 48.73 -6.05 12.35
CA ASP A 106 49.25 -4.67 12.41
C ASP A 106 48.15 -3.60 12.29
N TYR A 107 46.89 -3.98 12.03
CA TYR A 107 45.77 -3.06 11.87
C TYR A 107 45.50 -2.17 13.10
N VAL A 108 45.36 -2.79 14.29
CA VAL A 108 45.05 -2.05 15.53
C VAL A 108 46.17 -1.06 15.90
N PRO A 109 47.47 -1.45 15.87
CA PRO A 109 48.56 -0.48 16.05
C PRO A 109 48.56 0.66 15.04
N LYS A 110 48.28 0.39 13.76
CA LYS A 110 48.20 1.41 12.71
C LYS A 110 47.10 2.43 13.01
N LEU A 111 45.89 1.97 13.31
CA LEU A 111 44.75 2.83 13.64
C LEU A 111 45.02 3.70 14.87
N GLN A 112 45.57 3.12 15.94
CA GLN A 112 45.90 3.86 17.17
C GLN A 112 46.96 4.94 16.97
N SER A 113 47.76 4.85 15.90
CA SER A 113 48.77 5.86 15.57
C SER A 113 48.21 7.07 14.82
N ILE A 114 46.95 7.02 14.35
CA ILE A 114 46.34 8.11 13.60
C ILE A 114 45.76 9.14 14.56
N ASP A 115 46.36 10.33 14.58
CA ASP A 115 45.75 11.51 15.18
C ASP A 115 45.00 12.31 14.10
N TRP A 116 43.67 12.22 14.13
CA TRP A 116 42.81 12.88 13.16
C TRP A 116 42.87 14.41 13.26
N GLU A 117 42.99 14.97 14.46
CA GLU A 117 43.07 16.42 14.65
C GLU A 117 44.38 16.95 14.05
N GLN A 118 45.48 16.25 14.31
CA GLN A 118 46.78 16.57 13.71
C GLN A 118 46.75 16.44 12.18
N LEU A 119 46.12 15.40 11.62
CA LEU A 119 45.97 15.25 10.17
C LEU A 119 45.24 16.44 9.53
N TYR A 120 44.16 16.93 10.17
CA TYR A 120 43.42 18.09 9.68
C TYR A 120 44.22 19.39 9.78
N LEU A 121 44.94 19.60 10.87
CA LEU A 121 45.65 20.85 11.14
C LEU A 121 47.01 20.95 10.43
N GLU A 122 47.76 19.85 10.35
CA GLU A 122 49.15 19.86 9.88
C GLU A 122 49.32 19.33 8.44
N HIS A 123 48.38 18.51 7.96
CA HIS A 123 48.49 17.83 6.66
C HIS A 123 47.38 18.19 5.66
N ASP A 124 46.58 19.23 5.95
CA ASP A 124 45.49 19.71 5.09
C ASP A 124 44.52 18.58 4.66
N PHE A 125 44.29 17.63 5.57
CA PHE A 125 43.53 16.42 5.27
C PHE A 125 42.08 16.71 4.83
N GLY A 126 41.52 17.85 5.24
CA GLY A 126 40.22 18.33 4.76
C GLY A 126 40.19 18.47 3.23
N ASN A 127 41.17 19.14 2.63
CA ASN A 127 41.24 19.29 1.17
C ASN A 127 41.63 17.99 0.46
N VAL A 128 42.44 17.13 1.10
CA VAL A 128 42.75 15.79 0.57
C VAL A 128 41.49 14.95 0.44
N LEU A 129 40.64 14.93 1.48
CA LEU A 129 39.36 14.23 1.47
C LEU A 129 38.40 14.78 0.41
N GLU A 130 38.39 16.10 0.21
CA GLU A 130 37.61 16.72 -0.86
C GLU A 130 38.09 16.27 -2.24
N GLY A 131 39.41 16.23 -2.47
CA GLY A 131 39.98 15.70 -3.69
C GLY A 131 39.64 14.22 -3.93
N TRP A 132 39.66 13.41 -2.87
CA TRP A 132 39.21 12.01 -2.96
C TRP A 132 37.74 11.90 -3.30
N ARG A 133 36.90 12.68 -2.62
CA ARG A 133 35.46 12.72 -2.85
C ARG A 133 35.12 13.11 -4.28
N GLU A 134 35.72 14.17 -4.82
CA GLU A 134 35.53 14.56 -6.22
C GLU A 134 35.91 13.42 -7.16
N ARG A 135 37.05 12.76 -6.90
CA ARG A 135 37.48 11.64 -7.73
C ARG A 135 36.56 10.43 -7.65
N TRP A 136 36.00 10.13 -6.48
CA TRP A 136 35.01 9.07 -6.33
C TRP A 136 33.71 9.40 -7.08
N LEU A 137 33.25 10.65 -7.01
CA LEU A 137 32.04 11.12 -7.70
C LEU A 137 32.17 11.08 -9.23
N ASP A 138 33.38 11.24 -9.75
CA ASP A 138 33.67 11.06 -11.18
C ASP A 138 33.69 9.58 -11.60
N ALA A 139 34.21 8.72 -10.72
CA ALA A 139 34.44 7.31 -11.02
C ALA A 139 33.19 6.43 -10.83
N TYR A 140 32.31 6.77 -9.89
CA TYR A 140 31.18 5.94 -9.48
C TYR A 140 29.86 6.70 -9.51
N ASP A 141 28.78 5.98 -9.81
CA ASP A 141 27.43 6.54 -9.83
C ASP A 141 26.86 6.63 -8.41
N VAL A 142 27.17 5.63 -7.58
CA VAL A 142 26.76 5.57 -6.16
C VAL A 142 27.93 5.12 -5.29
N ILE A 143 28.25 5.93 -4.28
CA ILE A 143 29.24 5.64 -3.25
C ILE A 143 28.51 5.44 -1.93
N LEU A 144 28.71 4.31 -1.28
CA LEU A 144 28.11 3.96 0.00
C LEU A 144 29.19 3.92 1.09
N VAL A 145 29.00 4.68 2.16
CA VAL A 145 29.96 4.77 3.27
C VAL A 145 29.36 4.12 4.50
N ASP A 146 30.03 3.11 5.06
CA ASP A 146 29.71 2.55 6.35
C ASP A 146 30.42 3.37 7.43
N SER A 147 29.68 4.20 8.15
CA SER A 147 30.26 5.07 9.17
C SER A 147 30.55 4.34 10.46
N ARG A 148 31.15 5.00 11.45
CA ARG A 148 31.29 4.48 12.82
C ARG A 148 30.02 4.67 13.64
N THR A 149 29.77 3.79 14.62
CA THR A 149 28.62 3.94 15.54
C THR A 149 28.90 4.97 16.65
N GLY A 150 27.90 5.75 17.05
CA GLY A 150 27.97 6.62 18.25
C GLY A 150 28.44 8.05 17.98
N ILE A 151 28.84 8.78 19.03
CA ILE A 151 29.07 10.24 18.96
C ILE A 151 30.46 10.60 18.38
N SER A 152 31.38 9.64 18.27
CA SER A 152 32.77 9.82 17.84
C SER A 152 32.98 9.71 16.33
N ASP A 153 32.24 10.52 15.56
CA ASP A 153 32.58 10.78 14.15
C ASP A 153 33.74 11.79 14.14
N SER A 154 34.85 11.46 13.49
CA SER A 154 36.14 12.18 13.48
C SER A 154 36.03 13.58 12.84
N GLY A 155 35.27 14.50 13.45
CA GLY A 155 35.02 15.85 12.94
C GLY A 155 33.78 15.99 12.02
N GLY A 156 32.84 15.03 12.04
CA GLY A 156 31.65 15.08 11.17
C GLY A 156 31.92 14.65 9.72
N ILE A 157 32.96 13.86 9.49
CA ILE A 157 33.35 13.40 8.15
C ILE A 157 32.24 12.60 7.51
N CYS A 158 31.82 11.52 8.19
CA CYS A 158 30.82 10.60 7.67
C CYS A 158 29.41 11.17 7.77
N THR A 159 29.15 12.07 8.72
CA THR A 159 27.81 12.59 8.95
C THR A 159 27.52 13.92 8.22
N ALA A 160 28.53 14.75 7.94
CA ALA A 160 28.35 16.09 7.37
C ALA A 160 29.21 16.38 6.12
N GLN A 161 30.49 16.02 6.11
CA GLN A 161 31.43 16.37 5.04
C GLN A 161 31.24 15.51 3.77
N LEU A 162 31.27 14.18 3.91
CA LEU A 162 31.17 13.22 2.82
C LEU A 162 29.77 13.01 2.24
N PRO A 163 28.66 12.92 2.99
CA PRO A 163 27.40 12.50 2.40
C PRO A 163 26.75 13.57 1.51
N HIS A 164 26.07 13.12 0.46
CA HIS A 164 24.92 13.82 -0.12
C HIS A 164 23.64 13.43 0.61
N ILE A 165 23.54 12.13 0.95
CA ILE A 165 22.43 11.54 1.70
C ILE A 165 23.00 10.95 3.00
N LEU A 166 22.43 11.34 4.14
CA LEU A 166 22.68 10.71 5.42
C LEU A 166 21.54 9.70 5.69
N ALA A 167 21.81 8.43 5.44
CA ALA A 167 20.88 7.32 5.69
C ALA A 167 21.09 6.79 7.11
N TYR A 168 20.23 7.17 8.05
CA TYR A 168 20.43 6.85 9.46
C TYR A 168 19.49 5.73 9.91
N THR A 169 20.07 4.71 10.53
CA THR A 169 19.41 3.48 10.95
C THR A 169 19.18 3.49 12.45
N PHE A 170 17.97 3.10 12.85
CA PHE A 170 17.56 3.09 14.26
C PHE A 170 16.50 2.02 14.52
N THR A 171 16.36 1.62 15.78
CA THR A 171 15.29 0.73 16.25
C THR A 171 14.24 1.54 17.02
N ALA A 172 13.00 1.06 17.10
CA ALA A 172 11.90 1.70 17.84
C ALA A 172 12.10 1.69 19.36
N ASN A 173 13.02 2.50 19.86
CA ASN A 173 13.15 2.86 21.27
C ASN A 173 13.64 4.30 21.41
N GLN A 174 13.21 4.96 22.50
CA GLN A 174 13.38 6.40 22.67
C GLN A 174 14.85 6.84 22.59
N GLN A 175 15.74 6.11 23.26
CA GLN A 175 17.16 6.46 23.31
C GLN A 175 17.82 6.43 21.93
N ASN A 176 17.44 5.50 21.06
CA ASN A 176 17.98 5.41 19.72
C ASN A 176 17.47 6.56 18.85
N VAL A 177 16.16 6.83 18.92
CA VAL A 177 15.52 7.93 18.16
C VAL A 177 16.08 9.30 18.57
N ASP A 178 16.15 9.59 19.87
CA ASP A 178 16.70 10.85 20.37
C ASP A 178 18.17 11.02 19.97
N GLY A 179 18.97 9.96 20.14
CA GLY A 179 20.39 9.97 19.84
C GLY A 179 20.68 10.17 18.36
N VAL A 180 19.92 9.52 17.47
CA VAL A 180 20.13 9.66 16.03
C VAL A 180 19.65 11.01 15.52
N LEU A 181 18.51 11.51 16.00
CA LEU A 181 17.99 12.83 15.61
C LEU A 181 18.90 13.96 16.10
N ASP A 182 19.53 13.82 17.27
CA ASP A 182 20.55 14.76 17.74
C ASP A 182 21.74 14.84 16.80
N VAL A 183 22.25 13.69 16.36
CA VAL A 183 23.36 13.62 15.41
C VAL A 183 22.96 14.23 14.07
N VAL A 184 21.77 13.93 13.55
CA VAL A 184 21.26 14.52 12.29
C VAL A 184 21.17 16.05 12.37
N ARG A 185 20.70 16.59 13.51
CA ARG A 185 20.67 18.04 13.76
C ARG A 185 22.08 18.63 13.77
N ARG A 186 23.02 18.03 14.51
CA ARG A 186 24.42 18.49 14.57
C ARG A 186 25.11 18.41 13.21
N ALA A 187 24.88 17.34 12.45
CA ALA A 187 25.42 17.16 11.11
C ALA A 187 24.90 18.23 10.14
N SER A 188 23.61 18.55 10.19
CA SER A 188 23.00 19.61 9.38
C SER A 188 23.56 21.01 9.72
N VAL A 189 23.81 21.29 11.01
CA VAL A 189 24.46 22.54 11.43
C VAL A 189 25.91 22.60 10.93
N THR A 190 26.66 21.51 11.14
CA THR A 190 28.08 21.41 10.75
C THR A 190 28.25 21.58 9.24
N ARG A 191 27.36 20.94 8.45
CA ARG A 191 27.25 21.07 6.98
C ARG A 191 27.20 22.53 6.54
N ASN A 192 26.39 23.35 7.22
CA ASN A 192 26.21 24.76 6.89
C ASN A 192 27.41 25.65 7.27
N THR A 193 28.32 25.14 8.11
CA THR A 193 29.53 25.85 8.54
C THR A 193 30.80 25.38 7.82
N LEU A 194 30.70 24.40 6.92
CA LEU A 194 31.85 23.92 6.15
C LEU A 194 32.37 25.04 5.23
N PRO A 195 33.71 25.14 5.03
CA PRO A 195 34.31 26.13 4.13
C PRO A 195 34.10 25.81 2.63
N TYR A 196 33.24 24.84 2.31
CA TYR A 196 32.98 24.34 0.96
C TYR A 196 31.53 24.63 0.55
N ASP A 197 31.32 25.01 -0.71
CA ASP A 197 29.97 25.17 -1.25
C ASP A 197 29.29 23.79 -1.40
N ARG A 198 28.17 23.59 -0.73
CA ARG A 198 27.50 22.30 -0.60
C ARG A 198 25.99 22.44 -0.63
N SER A 199 25.34 21.51 -1.33
CA SER A 199 23.90 21.33 -1.24
C SER A 199 23.48 20.93 0.18
N ARG A 200 22.22 21.22 0.51
CA ARG A 200 21.58 20.80 1.76
C ARG A 200 21.78 19.28 1.94
N LEU A 201 22.12 18.88 3.16
CA LEU A 201 22.21 17.47 3.52
C LEU A 201 20.80 16.85 3.48
N LEU A 202 20.60 15.86 2.61
CA LEU A 202 19.37 15.09 2.58
C LEU A 202 19.44 13.97 3.62
N THR A 203 18.33 13.69 4.29
CA THR A 203 18.28 12.70 5.37
C THR A 203 17.25 11.62 5.06
N LEU A 204 17.67 10.37 5.22
CA LEU A 204 16.86 9.18 4.96
C LEU A 204 16.73 8.37 6.26
N PRO A 205 15.62 8.50 7.01
CA PRO A 205 15.37 7.68 8.20
C PRO A 205 15.07 6.22 7.83
N LEU A 206 15.76 5.28 8.47
CA LEU A 206 15.60 3.84 8.24
C LEU A 206 15.27 3.12 9.56
N LEU A 207 13.98 2.85 9.79
CA LEU A 207 13.51 2.05 10.92
C LEU A 207 13.86 0.57 10.68
N CYS A 208 14.66 0.00 11.57
CA CYS A 208 15.24 -1.34 11.43
C CYS A 208 14.84 -2.26 12.59
N ARG A 209 14.88 -3.57 12.33
CA ARG A 209 14.55 -4.63 13.31
C ARG A 209 13.19 -4.39 13.97
N PHE A 210 12.22 -3.95 13.16
CA PHE A 210 10.86 -3.67 13.61
C PHE A 210 9.99 -4.89 13.36
N ASP A 211 9.44 -5.48 14.42
CA ASP A 211 8.55 -6.63 14.31
C ASP A 211 7.10 -6.17 14.18
N MET A 212 6.36 -6.74 13.23
CA MET A 212 4.96 -6.42 12.96
C MET A 212 3.99 -7.46 13.55
N SER A 213 4.50 -8.59 14.05
CA SER A 213 3.71 -9.79 14.35
C SER A 213 3.34 -9.99 15.82
N GLU A 214 4.05 -9.34 16.76
CA GLU A 214 3.86 -9.61 18.19
C GLU A 214 3.04 -8.55 18.95
N GLU A 215 2.98 -7.28 18.51
CA GLU A 215 2.31 -6.21 19.28
C GLU A 215 1.72 -5.10 18.36
N TYR A 216 0.67 -5.41 17.58
CA TYR A 216 0.08 -4.49 16.58
C TYR A 216 -0.24 -3.09 17.14
N GLU A 217 -0.74 -3.00 18.39
CA GLU A 217 -1.03 -1.73 19.05
C GLU A 217 0.23 -0.91 19.35
N ARG A 218 1.27 -1.52 19.95
CA ARG A 218 2.55 -0.82 20.21
C ARG A 218 3.28 -0.47 18.93
N ALA A 219 3.20 -1.32 17.91
CA ALA A 219 3.75 -1.01 16.60
C ALA A 219 3.04 0.20 15.97
N ALA A 220 1.71 0.31 16.11
CA ALA A 220 0.94 1.47 15.68
C ALA A 220 1.28 2.74 16.47
N GLU A 221 1.42 2.65 17.80
CA GLU A 221 1.86 3.76 18.66
C GLU A 221 3.24 4.29 18.25
N TRP A 222 4.21 3.39 18.03
CA TRP A 222 5.55 3.78 17.58
C TRP A 222 5.53 4.42 16.19
N ARG A 223 4.68 3.94 15.26
CA ARG A 223 4.53 4.57 13.94
C ARG A 223 3.98 5.98 14.02
N GLU A 224 2.94 6.20 14.84
CA GLU A 224 2.36 7.54 15.02
C GLU A 224 3.39 8.50 15.61
N LYS A 225 4.12 8.05 16.63
CA LYS A 225 5.18 8.84 17.26
C LYS A 225 6.30 9.20 16.28
N LEU A 226 6.78 8.21 15.52
CA LEU A 226 7.82 8.41 14.52
C LEU A 226 7.37 9.35 13.40
N ARG A 227 6.07 9.37 13.04
CA ARG A 227 5.54 10.34 12.07
C ARG A 227 5.83 11.79 12.50
N GLY A 228 5.59 12.10 13.78
CA GLY A 228 5.87 13.42 14.34
C GLY A 228 7.37 13.75 14.40
N GLU A 229 8.17 12.82 14.93
CA GLU A 229 9.61 13.04 15.16
C GLU A 229 10.43 13.08 13.86
N LEU A 230 10.04 12.31 12.84
CA LEU A 230 10.75 12.21 11.56
C LEU A 230 10.30 13.23 10.51
N LYS A 231 9.23 13.98 10.75
CA LYS A 231 8.65 14.94 9.79
C LYS A 231 9.70 15.83 9.12
N SER A 232 10.60 16.41 9.91
CA SER A 232 11.66 17.31 9.42
C SER A 232 12.63 16.66 8.42
N SER A 233 12.79 15.33 8.47
CA SER A 233 13.61 14.60 7.50
C SER A 233 12.89 14.41 6.16
N TYR A 234 11.57 14.23 6.18
CA TYR A 234 10.75 14.04 4.98
C TYR A 234 10.40 15.36 4.29
N ASP A 235 10.11 16.43 5.05
CA ASP A 235 9.82 17.78 4.53
C ASP A 235 10.93 18.32 3.60
N ALA A 236 12.13 17.77 3.66
CA ALA A 236 13.25 18.18 2.82
C ALA A 236 13.15 17.71 1.36
N TRP A 237 12.39 16.64 1.06
CA TRP A 237 12.36 16.01 -0.27
C TRP A 237 11.03 15.34 -0.64
N VAL A 238 10.10 15.14 0.30
CA VAL A 238 8.74 14.64 0.03
C VAL A 238 7.79 15.84 -0.23
N PRO A 239 7.11 15.93 -1.39
CA PRO A 239 6.21 17.04 -1.69
C PRO A 239 5.02 17.14 -0.74
N ASP A 240 4.61 18.37 -0.43
CA ASP A 240 3.41 18.66 0.37
C ASP A 240 2.16 17.94 -0.18
N GLY A 241 1.43 17.28 0.72
CA GLY A 241 0.25 16.49 0.40
C GLY A 241 0.52 15.03 -0.03
N SER A 242 1.78 14.60 -0.13
CA SER A 242 2.12 13.19 -0.34
C SER A 242 2.04 12.42 1.00
N PRO A 243 1.53 11.18 1.02
CA PRO A 243 1.36 10.41 2.26
C PRO A 243 2.72 9.93 2.79
N VAL A 244 3.34 10.71 3.68
CA VAL A 244 4.68 10.46 4.25
C VAL A 244 4.75 9.10 4.96
N GLU A 245 3.66 8.65 5.59
CA GLU A 245 3.52 7.30 6.15
C GLU A 245 3.88 6.18 5.17
N ARG A 246 3.55 6.32 3.88
CA ARG A 246 3.91 5.30 2.88
C ARG A 246 5.41 5.22 2.67
N VAL A 247 6.14 6.32 2.85
CA VAL A 247 7.61 6.32 2.77
C VAL A 247 8.19 5.51 3.92
N LEU A 248 7.70 5.73 5.14
CA LEU A 248 8.12 4.97 6.32
C LEU A 248 7.78 3.48 6.16
N ASP A 249 6.57 3.16 5.69
CA ASP A 249 6.13 1.78 5.47
C ASP A 249 7.00 1.06 4.44
N ASN A 250 7.26 1.69 3.28
CA ASN A 250 8.03 1.11 2.18
C ASN A 250 9.53 0.95 2.50
N CYS A 251 10.04 1.66 3.52
CA CYS A 251 11.46 1.64 3.93
C CYS A 251 11.69 0.93 5.26
N THR A 252 10.65 0.54 6.00
CA THR A 252 10.80 -0.15 7.28
C THR A 252 11.38 -1.54 7.06
N VAL A 253 12.49 -1.83 7.72
CA VAL A 253 13.21 -3.10 7.58
C VAL A 253 12.75 -4.05 8.70
N PRO A 254 12.03 -5.12 8.37
CA PRO A 254 11.48 -6.02 9.38
C PRO A 254 12.59 -6.75 10.13
N TYR A 255 12.32 -7.16 11.36
CA TYR A 255 13.17 -8.11 12.06
C TYR A 255 13.04 -9.50 11.42
N SER A 256 14.17 -10.12 11.07
CA SER A 256 14.22 -11.52 10.61
C SER A 256 15.23 -12.29 11.44
N ALA A 257 14.74 -13.30 12.18
CA ALA A 257 15.58 -14.19 12.96
C ALA A 257 16.53 -15.01 12.06
N TYR A 258 16.11 -15.35 10.84
CA TYR A 258 16.92 -16.10 9.88
C TYR A 258 18.15 -15.31 9.43
N TRP A 259 17.96 -14.06 9.03
CA TRP A 259 19.04 -13.16 8.60
C TRP A 259 19.78 -12.45 9.74
N SER A 260 19.51 -12.83 11.00
CA SER A 260 20.19 -12.28 12.18
C SER A 260 21.53 -12.95 12.50
N PHE A 261 21.88 -14.03 11.81
CA PHE A 261 23.12 -14.79 12.02
C PHE A 261 23.97 -14.80 10.74
N GLY A 262 25.25 -14.40 10.86
CA GLY A 262 26.19 -14.37 9.75
C GLY A 262 26.09 -13.13 8.86
N GLU A 263 27.06 -12.99 7.94
CA GLU A 263 27.17 -11.88 7.00
C GLU A 263 26.63 -12.26 5.61
N ASP A 264 25.40 -12.78 5.57
CA ASP A 264 24.75 -13.17 4.32
C ASP A 264 24.09 -11.99 3.59
N LEU A 265 23.90 -12.17 2.27
CA LEU A 265 23.30 -11.19 1.36
C LEU A 265 21.96 -11.70 0.80
N PRO A 266 20.83 -11.55 1.54
CA PRO A 266 19.51 -12.02 1.10
C PRO A 266 19.11 -11.57 -0.29
N VAL A 267 19.51 -10.37 -0.70
CA VAL A 267 19.18 -9.81 -2.03
C VAL A 267 19.78 -10.59 -3.21
N VAL A 268 20.71 -11.51 -2.96
CA VAL A 268 21.24 -12.43 -3.97
C VAL A 268 20.24 -13.55 -4.24
N THR A 269 19.57 -14.05 -3.19
CA THR A 269 18.71 -15.25 -3.24
C THR A 269 17.21 -14.96 -3.25
N GLU A 270 16.78 -13.86 -2.62
CA GLU A 270 15.38 -13.49 -2.47
C GLU A 270 14.86 -12.64 -3.66
N ASP A 271 13.56 -12.76 -3.93
CA ASP A 271 12.87 -11.86 -4.86
C ASP A 271 12.37 -10.61 -4.13
N PHE A 272 13.03 -9.48 -4.38
CA PHE A 272 12.69 -8.18 -3.79
C PHE A 272 11.31 -7.63 -4.21
N ARG A 273 10.59 -8.30 -5.12
CA ARG A 273 9.19 -7.99 -5.45
C ARG A 273 8.19 -8.61 -4.47
N ASN A 274 8.59 -9.57 -3.65
CA ASN A 274 7.73 -10.13 -2.62
C ASN A 274 7.71 -9.21 -1.38
N PRO A 275 6.57 -8.57 -1.04
CA PRO A 275 6.48 -7.61 0.07
C PRO A 275 6.69 -8.22 1.46
N GLN A 276 6.67 -9.55 1.59
CA GLN A 276 6.91 -10.24 2.86
C GLN A 276 8.41 -10.45 3.17
N LEU A 277 9.29 -10.25 2.18
CA LEU A 277 10.72 -10.51 2.31
C LEU A 277 11.50 -9.24 2.67
N ILE A 278 12.61 -9.40 3.40
CA ILE A 278 13.44 -8.27 3.83
C ILE A 278 14.06 -7.52 2.64
N SER A 279 14.34 -8.24 1.55
CA SER A 279 14.82 -7.70 0.28
C SER A 279 13.88 -6.65 -0.35
N HIS A 280 12.58 -6.68 -0.03
CA HIS A 280 11.62 -5.67 -0.51
C HIS A 280 11.94 -4.27 0.02
N SER A 281 12.08 -4.10 1.33
CA SER A 281 12.43 -2.80 1.91
C SER A 281 13.82 -2.35 1.47
N ILE A 282 14.78 -3.28 1.33
CA ILE A 282 16.13 -2.97 0.88
C ILE A 282 16.15 -2.44 -0.56
N ALA A 283 15.33 -3.00 -1.46
CA ALA A 283 15.20 -2.49 -2.83
C ALA A 283 14.55 -1.09 -2.87
N SER A 284 13.62 -0.78 -1.97
CA SER A 284 13.09 0.59 -1.82
C SER A 284 14.21 1.58 -1.44
N ILE A 285 15.02 1.21 -0.44
CA ILE A 285 16.16 2.02 0.04
C ILE A 285 17.19 2.22 -1.08
N ALA A 286 17.55 1.15 -1.78
CA ALA A 286 18.48 1.20 -2.91
C ALA A 286 17.97 2.13 -4.02
N ALA A 287 16.68 2.06 -4.37
CA ALA A 287 16.08 2.92 -5.39
C ALA A 287 16.04 4.40 -4.97
N LEU A 288 15.70 4.68 -3.72
CA LEU A 288 15.71 6.03 -3.15
C LEU A 288 17.11 6.66 -3.20
N ILE A 289 18.15 5.90 -2.88
CA ILE A 289 19.55 6.34 -3.03
C ILE A 289 19.89 6.53 -4.52
N ALA A 290 19.55 5.55 -5.36
CA ALA A 290 19.79 5.55 -6.81
C ALA A 290 19.12 6.70 -7.56
N ARG A 291 18.07 7.28 -6.97
CA ARG A 291 17.32 8.43 -7.52
C ARG A 291 17.48 9.71 -6.69
N ASN A 292 18.41 9.74 -5.74
CA ASN A 292 18.77 10.94 -4.97
C ASN A 292 17.57 11.54 -4.19
N LEU A 293 16.62 10.67 -3.79
CA LEU A 293 15.36 11.05 -3.13
C LEU A 293 14.44 11.96 -3.98
N GLU A 294 14.66 12.00 -5.29
CA GLU A 294 13.79 12.72 -6.24
C GLU A 294 12.56 11.88 -6.60
N ASP A 295 11.53 12.52 -7.17
CA ASP A 295 10.26 11.90 -7.57
C ASP A 295 9.52 11.14 -6.45
N ALA A 296 9.59 11.65 -5.22
CA ALA A 296 8.98 11.00 -4.06
C ALA A 296 7.46 10.77 -4.21
N ARG A 297 6.76 11.56 -5.03
CA ARG A 297 5.35 11.30 -5.39
C ARG A 297 5.18 9.92 -6.03
N LEU A 298 5.98 9.60 -7.04
CA LEU A 298 5.96 8.29 -7.70
C LEU A 298 6.26 7.18 -6.69
N PHE A 299 7.20 7.39 -5.78
CA PHE A 299 7.51 6.43 -4.72
C PHE A 299 6.32 6.18 -3.78
N THR A 300 5.58 7.24 -3.40
CA THR A 300 4.40 7.14 -2.53
C THR A 300 3.15 6.58 -3.24
N GLU A 301 3.05 6.76 -4.55
CA GLU A 301 1.94 6.26 -5.38
C GLU A 301 2.17 4.81 -5.82
N SER A 302 3.38 4.48 -6.27
CA SER A 302 3.77 3.16 -6.76
C SER A 302 5.27 2.89 -6.53
N ARG A 303 5.57 2.22 -5.42
CA ARG A 303 6.94 1.81 -5.07
C ARG A 303 7.59 0.96 -6.17
N ASP A 304 6.85 0.03 -6.77
CA ASP A 304 7.41 -0.86 -7.80
C ASP A 304 7.75 -0.11 -9.08
N ALA A 305 6.92 0.85 -9.49
CA ALA A 305 7.24 1.71 -10.63
C ALA A 305 8.49 2.56 -10.36
N TYR A 306 8.65 3.06 -9.13
CA TYR A 306 9.82 3.82 -8.70
C TYR A 306 11.10 2.96 -8.72
N VAL A 307 11.03 1.72 -8.21
CA VAL A 307 12.15 0.77 -8.22
C VAL A 307 12.51 0.34 -9.64
N ASP A 308 11.53 -0.01 -10.48
CA ASP A 308 11.77 -0.36 -11.87
C ASP A 308 12.41 0.82 -12.64
N ALA A 309 12.05 2.06 -12.31
CA ALA A 309 12.67 3.25 -12.88
C ALA A 309 14.15 3.41 -12.46
N ALA A 310 14.51 3.07 -11.22
CA ALA A 310 15.90 3.00 -10.79
C ALA A 310 16.68 1.90 -11.53
N ILE A 311 16.09 0.70 -11.67
CA ILE A 311 16.69 -0.42 -12.42
C ILE A 311 16.97 -0.02 -13.87
N ARG A 312 16.01 0.64 -14.53
CA ARG A 312 16.16 1.13 -15.91
C ARG A 312 17.30 2.15 -16.02
N THR A 313 17.40 3.06 -15.06
CA THR A 313 18.45 4.08 -15.02
C THR A 313 19.84 3.45 -14.91
N GLY A 314 20.01 2.48 -14.00
CA GLY A 314 21.26 1.74 -13.84
C GLY A 314 21.67 0.98 -15.11
N ARG A 315 20.74 0.25 -15.74
CA ARG A 315 21.03 -0.53 -16.96
C ARG A 315 21.46 0.32 -18.15
N ARG A 316 21.10 1.61 -18.17
CA ARG A 316 21.49 2.56 -19.23
C ARG A 316 22.88 3.18 -18.99
N GLY A 317 23.54 2.93 -17.85
CA GLY A 317 24.92 3.38 -17.57
C GLY A 317 25.11 4.89 -17.60
N GLY A 318 24.04 5.68 -17.44
CA GLY A 318 24.07 7.14 -17.43
C GLY A 318 24.46 7.83 -18.76
N ARG A 319 24.69 7.09 -19.86
CA ARG A 319 24.98 7.66 -21.19
C ARG A 319 24.36 6.82 -22.31
N TYR A 320 23.59 7.46 -23.20
CA TYR A 320 23.09 6.82 -24.42
C TYR A 320 24.24 6.53 -25.38
N ALA A 321 24.29 5.32 -25.92
CA ALA A 321 25.29 4.94 -26.93
C ALA A 321 25.00 5.58 -28.29
N TYR A 322 23.73 5.96 -28.54
CA TYR A 322 23.29 6.65 -29.75
C TYR A 322 22.36 7.82 -29.38
N ASP A 323 22.47 8.95 -30.08
CA ASP A 323 21.51 10.05 -29.96
C ASP A 323 20.15 9.66 -30.58
N PHE A 324 20.17 8.87 -31.67
CA PHE A 324 18.95 8.42 -32.35
C PHE A 324 18.94 6.93 -32.68
N PHE A 325 17.80 6.29 -32.44
CA PHE A 325 17.41 5.09 -33.17
C PHE A 325 16.55 5.50 -34.37
N ILE A 326 16.94 5.13 -35.59
CA ILE A 326 16.19 5.39 -36.82
C ILE A 326 15.36 4.16 -37.16
N SER A 327 14.06 4.27 -36.88
CA SER A 327 13.03 3.30 -37.26
C SER A 327 12.57 3.58 -38.70
N GLY A 328 12.69 2.57 -39.56
CA GLY A 328 12.28 2.65 -40.97
C GLY A 328 11.88 1.28 -41.51
N THR A 329 11.52 1.20 -42.80
CA THR A 329 11.20 -0.04 -43.51
C THR A 329 12.18 -0.25 -44.68
N PRO A 330 12.29 -1.44 -45.27
CA PRO A 330 13.15 -1.65 -46.45
C PRO A 330 12.90 -0.67 -47.59
N LYS A 331 11.67 -0.14 -47.71
CA LYS A 331 11.35 0.90 -48.69
C LYS A 331 12.09 2.21 -48.43
N THR A 332 12.38 2.52 -47.17
CA THR A 332 13.01 3.77 -46.69
C THR A 332 14.47 3.61 -46.28
N GLU A 333 15.12 2.51 -46.70
CA GLU A 333 16.52 2.21 -46.40
C GLU A 333 17.48 3.31 -46.87
N HIS A 334 17.27 3.82 -48.09
CA HIS A 334 18.12 4.86 -48.66
C HIS A 334 18.04 6.17 -47.86
N GLU A 335 16.83 6.61 -47.49
CA GLU A 335 16.63 7.81 -46.69
C GLU A 335 17.10 7.64 -45.26
N ALA A 336 16.93 6.46 -44.64
CA ALA A 336 17.43 6.18 -43.30
C ALA A 336 18.97 6.24 -43.26
N ALA A 337 19.65 5.65 -44.23
CA ALA A 337 21.11 5.70 -44.36
C ALA A 337 21.60 7.14 -44.62
N ARG A 338 20.93 7.87 -45.51
CA ARG A 338 21.28 9.27 -45.82
C ARG A 338 21.06 10.20 -44.63
N LEU A 339 19.94 10.04 -43.91
CA LEU A 339 19.62 10.84 -42.73
C LEU A 339 20.59 10.56 -41.58
N GLY A 340 20.97 9.29 -41.36
CA GLY A 340 22.01 8.93 -40.41
C GLY A 340 23.36 9.58 -40.72
N ALA A 341 23.79 9.60 -41.98
CA ALA A 341 25.02 10.29 -42.40
C ALA A 341 24.96 11.81 -42.15
N LEU A 342 23.82 12.44 -42.44
CA LEU A 342 23.61 13.88 -42.21
C LEU A 342 23.57 14.25 -40.72
N LEU A 343 23.01 13.39 -39.87
CA LEU A 343 23.06 13.55 -38.41
C LEU A 343 24.49 13.40 -37.88
N ALA A 344 25.27 12.47 -38.43
CA ALA A 344 26.69 12.31 -38.10
C ALA A 344 27.54 13.54 -38.51
N GLU A 345 27.27 14.15 -39.66
CA GLU A 345 27.87 15.45 -40.05
C GLU A 345 27.53 16.58 -39.05
N ALA A 346 26.37 16.49 -38.40
CA ALA A 346 25.95 17.37 -37.30
C ALA A 346 26.45 16.90 -35.92
N GLY A 347 27.34 15.91 -35.84
CA GLY A 347 27.92 15.41 -34.59
C GLY A 347 26.95 14.63 -33.70
N LEU A 348 25.85 14.11 -34.26
CA LEU A 348 24.87 13.29 -33.55
C LEU A 348 24.99 11.84 -34.03
N SER A 349 25.13 10.93 -33.08
CA SER A 349 25.24 9.49 -33.31
C SER A 349 23.87 8.86 -33.57
N SER A 350 23.78 7.94 -34.53
CA SER A 350 22.52 7.26 -34.84
C SER A 350 22.73 5.80 -35.22
N PHE A 351 21.79 4.96 -34.83
CA PHE A 351 21.72 3.56 -35.25
C PHE A 351 20.46 3.34 -36.09
N SER A 352 20.56 2.64 -37.23
CA SER A 352 19.41 2.36 -38.09
C SER A 352 19.09 0.87 -38.12
N ALA A 353 17.81 0.54 -37.99
CA ALA A 353 17.27 -0.83 -38.07
C ALA A 353 17.41 -1.51 -39.45
N LEU A 354 18.08 -0.85 -40.40
CA LEU A 354 18.27 -1.28 -41.77
C LEU A 354 19.77 -1.33 -42.16
N GLN A 355 20.69 -1.17 -41.19
CA GLN A 355 22.11 -1.34 -41.48
C GLN A 355 22.43 -2.81 -41.85
N PRO A 356 23.39 -3.06 -42.75
CA PRO A 356 23.69 -4.40 -43.27
C PRO A 356 24.06 -5.44 -42.20
N ASP A 357 24.49 -4.98 -41.02
CA ASP A 357 25.01 -5.73 -39.87
C ASP A 357 24.10 -5.69 -38.63
N ALA A 358 22.90 -5.10 -38.72
CA ALA A 358 22.01 -4.85 -37.57
C ALA A 358 21.40 -6.11 -36.91
N GLY A 359 21.59 -7.31 -37.48
CA GLY A 359 21.00 -8.56 -36.96
C GLY A 359 19.47 -8.64 -37.11
N PRO A 360 18.81 -9.68 -36.56
CA PRO A 360 17.35 -9.81 -36.56
C PRO A 360 16.69 -8.66 -35.80
N ARG A 361 15.56 -8.14 -36.31
CA ARG A 361 14.87 -6.99 -35.67
C ARG A 361 14.37 -7.24 -34.25
N GLU A 362 14.09 -8.49 -33.90
CA GLU A 362 13.68 -8.88 -32.54
C GLU A 362 14.79 -8.62 -31.51
N ASP A 363 16.05 -8.56 -31.96
CA ASP A 363 17.24 -8.31 -31.15
C ASP A 363 17.63 -6.83 -31.08
N LEU A 364 16.83 -5.92 -31.65
CA LEU A 364 17.13 -4.48 -31.68
C LEU A 364 16.67 -3.72 -30.43
N ARG A 365 15.89 -4.35 -29.54
CA ARG A 365 15.41 -3.74 -28.28
C ARG A 365 16.55 -3.19 -27.39
N PRO A 366 17.67 -3.91 -27.17
CA PRO A 366 18.81 -3.38 -26.43
C PRO A 366 19.45 -2.14 -27.08
N VAL A 367 19.31 -1.98 -28.40
CA VAL A 367 19.82 -0.82 -29.14
C VAL A 367 18.88 0.37 -29.00
N ILE A 368 17.56 0.12 -29.04
CA ILE A 368 16.53 1.13 -28.74
C ILE A 368 16.70 1.66 -27.30
N ASP A 369 17.02 0.80 -26.34
CA ASP A 369 17.26 1.19 -24.94
C ASP A 369 18.53 2.03 -24.75
N LYS A 370 19.54 1.77 -25.59
CA LYS A 370 20.79 2.55 -25.64
C LYS A 370 20.68 3.83 -26.47
N SER A 371 19.52 4.13 -27.05
CA SER A 371 19.30 5.30 -27.90
C SER A 371 18.47 6.37 -27.17
N ARG A 372 18.93 7.63 -27.21
CA ARG A 372 18.29 8.75 -26.52
C ARG A 372 16.91 9.06 -27.10
N HIS A 373 16.85 9.27 -28.41
CA HIS A 373 15.63 9.62 -29.13
C HIS A 373 15.25 8.55 -30.17
N LEU A 374 13.98 8.54 -30.57
CA LEU A 374 13.47 7.71 -31.67
C LEU A 374 13.14 8.60 -32.86
N LEU A 375 13.76 8.33 -34.01
CA LEU A 375 13.39 8.96 -35.28
C LEU A 375 12.56 7.97 -36.09
N LEU A 376 11.28 8.30 -36.29
CA LEU A 376 10.32 7.43 -36.95
C LEU A 376 10.14 7.87 -38.41
N LEU A 377 10.64 7.08 -39.35
CA LEU A 377 10.73 7.45 -40.76
C LEU A 377 9.73 6.67 -41.63
N ALA A 378 8.54 7.26 -41.84
CA ALA A 378 7.42 6.62 -42.53
C ALA A 378 7.00 7.37 -43.81
N ARG A 379 7.24 6.79 -45.00
CA ARG A 379 6.92 7.44 -46.29
C ARG A 379 5.44 7.34 -46.66
N ASP A 380 4.96 6.11 -46.84
CA ASP A 380 3.62 5.85 -47.42
C ASP A 380 2.62 5.30 -46.39
N SER A 381 3.10 4.56 -45.39
CA SER A 381 2.28 3.90 -44.36
C SER A 381 3.06 3.66 -43.07
N VAL A 382 2.33 3.45 -41.97
CA VAL A 382 2.85 2.97 -40.69
C VAL A 382 2.60 1.47 -40.57
N ASP A 383 3.63 0.68 -40.85
CA ASP A 383 3.55 -0.79 -40.79
C ASP A 383 3.74 -1.33 -39.36
N SER A 384 3.60 -2.65 -39.17
CA SER A 384 3.71 -3.29 -37.85
C SER A 384 5.04 -3.02 -37.17
N TRP A 385 6.16 -3.01 -37.90
CA TRP A 385 7.48 -2.73 -37.33
C TRP A 385 7.61 -1.33 -36.74
N HIS A 386 7.06 -0.31 -37.42
CA HIS A 386 7.01 1.05 -36.88
C HIS A 386 6.22 1.07 -35.57
N ARG A 387 5.09 0.34 -35.50
CA ARG A 387 4.27 0.28 -34.29
C ARG A 387 4.95 -0.47 -33.17
N ASP A 388 5.64 -1.56 -33.45
CA ASP A 388 6.33 -2.36 -32.43
C ASP A 388 7.50 -1.59 -31.81
N GLU A 389 8.34 -0.97 -32.64
CA GLU A 389 9.49 -0.16 -32.20
C GLU A 389 9.02 1.12 -31.49
N LEU A 390 7.98 1.79 -32.01
CA LEU A 390 7.37 2.98 -31.39
C LEU A 390 6.70 2.66 -30.05
N ASN A 391 5.90 1.60 -29.98
CA ASN A 391 5.22 1.20 -28.75
C ASN A 391 6.23 0.76 -27.70
N TYR A 392 7.30 0.05 -28.10
CA TYR A 392 8.39 -0.29 -27.19
C TYR A 392 9.06 0.98 -26.64
N PHE A 393 9.44 1.92 -27.51
CA PHE A 393 10.07 3.18 -27.09
C PHE A 393 9.14 4.04 -26.21
N LEU A 394 7.86 4.18 -26.58
CA LEU A 394 6.89 4.98 -25.81
C LEU A 394 6.60 4.37 -24.44
N ARG A 395 6.49 3.04 -24.31
CA ARG A 395 6.38 2.38 -23.00
C ARG A 395 7.57 2.70 -22.10
N GLN A 396 8.78 2.74 -22.67
CA GLN A 396 10.00 3.11 -21.94
C GLN A 396 10.11 4.61 -21.64
N THR A 397 9.32 5.47 -22.29
CA THR A 397 9.36 6.94 -22.15
C THR A 397 8.21 7.46 -21.27
N LEU A 398 7.05 6.79 -21.27
CA LEU A 398 5.88 7.17 -20.47
C LEU A 398 6.03 6.85 -18.98
N ASP A 399 6.87 5.87 -18.63
CA ASP A 399 7.18 5.51 -17.23
C ASP A 399 8.20 6.45 -16.56
N GLU A 400 8.72 7.44 -17.28
CA GLU A 400 9.68 8.43 -16.79
C GLU A 400 9.06 9.82 -16.99
N GLN A 401 8.82 10.61 -15.93
CA GLN A 401 8.60 12.07 -16.05
C GLN A 401 9.91 12.80 -16.42
N SER A 402 10.70 12.23 -17.34
CA SER A 402 11.95 12.79 -17.83
C SER A 402 11.73 13.34 -19.23
N ASP A 403 11.89 14.66 -19.37
CA ASP A 403 11.89 15.40 -20.65
C ASP A 403 13.05 14.99 -21.60
N ASP A 404 13.85 13.95 -21.29
CA ASP A 404 15.12 13.65 -21.97
C ASP A 404 14.99 12.75 -23.22
N ARG A 405 13.88 12.02 -23.38
CA ARG A 405 13.61 11.16 -24.55
C ARG A 405 12.40 11.64 -25.33
N THR A 406 12.49 11.65 -26.65
CA THR A 406 11.43 12.17 -27.53
C THR A 406 11.38 11.41 -28.84
N VAL A 407 10.19 11.35 -29.44
CA VAL A 407 9.96 10.81 -30.79
C VAL A 407 10.00 11.95 -31.81
N PHE A 408 10.71 11.75 -32.91
CA PHE A 408 10.81 12.67 -34.05
C PHE A 408 10.10 12.04 -35.26
N PRO A 409 8.84 12.41 -35.53
CA PRO A 409 8.09 11.87 -36.66
C PRO A 409 8.59 12.50 -37.96
N VAL A 410 9.12 11.69 -38.88
CA VAL A 410 9.51 12.09 -40.24
C VAL A 410 8.60 11.36 -41.23
N VAL A 411 7.59 12.06 -41.74
CA VAL A 411 6.45 11.45 -42.45
C VAL A 411 6.31 11.98 -43.88
N GLY A 412 5.98 11.12 -44.84
CA GLY A 412 5.78 11.52 -46.24
C GLY A 412 4.51 12.35 -46.49
N SER A 413 3.48 12.21 -45.64
CA SER A 413 2.27 13.02 -45.72
C SER A 413 1.54 13.15 -44.39
N MET A 414 0.64 14.12 -44.28
CA MET A 414 -0.25 14.29 -43.11
C MET A 414 -1.19 13.11 -42.90
N ARG A 415 -1.47 12.31 -43.95
CA ARG A 415 -2.25 11.08 -43.81
C ARG A 415 -1.49 10.04 -42.98
N VAL A 416 -0.21 9.86 -43.24
CA VAL A 416 0.65 8.91 -42.52
C VAL A 416 0.82 9.32 -41.05
N LEU A 417 0.89 10.63 -40.75
CA LEU A 417 0.92 11.13 -39.38
C LEU A 417 -0.32 10.73 -38.58
N ARG A 418 -1.52 10.76 -39.20
CA ARG A 418 -2.79 10.38 -38.55
C ARG A 418 -2.89 8.89 -38.22
N ASP A 419 -2.07 8.06 -38.85
CA ASP A 419 -2.01 6.61 -38.58
C ASP A 419 -1.14 6.27 -37.35
N LEU A 420 -0.49 7.27 -36.72
CA LEU A 420 0.30 7.14 -35.50
C LEU A 420 -0.55 7.41 -34.23
N PRO A 421 -0.12 6.99 -33.03
CA PRO A 421 -0.81 7.30 -31.78
C PRO A 421 -0.97 8.81 -31.55
N SER A 422 -2.07 9.23 -30.92
CA SER A 422 -2.42 10.64 -30.66
C SER A 422 -1.29 11.43 -29.97
N LEU A 423 -0.57 10.80 -29.06
CA LEU A 423 0.60 11.36 -28.38
C LEU A 423 1.71 11.79 -29.35
N VAL A 424 1.93 11.00 -30.42
CA VAL A 424 2.97 11.27 -31.44
C VAL A 424 2.46 12.28 -32.47
N GLN A 425 1.15 12.32 -32.73
CA GLN A 425 0.53 13.32 -33.61
C GLN A 425 0.66 14.75 -33.07
N ALA A 426 0.69 14.90 -31.73
CA ALA A 426 0.87 16.19 -31.07
C ALA A 426 2.32 16.72 -31.13
N LEU A 427 3.29 15.89 -31.53
CA LEU A 427 4.70 16.29 -31.62
C LEU A 427 4.99 17.01 -32.94
N PRO A 428 5.92 18.00 -32.94
CA PRO A 428 6.40 18.60 -34.19
C PRO A 428 6.95 17.52 -35.13
N SER A 429 6.39 17.46 -36.34
CA SER A 429 6.75 16.48 -37.37
C SER A 429 7.51 17.13 -38.53
N TYR A 430 8.30 16.33 -39.23
CA TYR A 430 9.08 16.72 -40.40
C TYR A 430 8.55 16.01 -41.65
N ARG A 431 8.56 16.69 -42.79
CA ARG A 431 8.11 16.12 -44.06
C ARG A 431 9.25 15.32 -44.71
N LEU A 432 8.95 14.09 -45.11
CA LEU A 432 9.89 13.22 -45.83
C LEU A 432 9.83 13.53 -47.33
N ALA A 433 10.78 14.31 -47.83
CA ALA A 433 11.07 14.52 -49.25
C ALA A 433 12.59 14.37 -49.47
N GLU A 434 13.01 13.63 -50.51
CA GLU A 434 14.42 13.26 -50.75
C GLU A 434 15.33 14.49 -50.87
N ASP A 435 14.84 15.58 -51.47
CA ASP A 435 15.55 16.85 -51.64
C ASP A 435 15.63 17.68 -50.34
N GLN A 436 14.87 17.31 -49.29
CA GLN A 436 14.77 18.05 -48.03
C GLN A 436 15.38 17.34 -46.82
N LEU A 437 15.97 16.14 -46.96
CA LEU A 437 16.57 15.40 -45.83
C LEU A 437 17.65 16.19 -45.07
N GLY A 438 18.40 17.05 -45.77
CA GLY A 438 19.39 17.96 -45.15
C GLY A 438 18.76 19.07 -44.30
N GLU A 439 17.53 19.49 -44.59
CA GLU A 439 16.76 20.42 -43.75
C GLU A 439 16.17 19.69 -42.54
N VAL A 440 15.67 18.47 -42.74
CA VAL A 440 15.18 17.60 -41.66
C VAL A 440 16.27 17.31 -40.63
N ALA A 441 17.46 16.88 -41.08
CA ALA A 441 18.59 16.62 -40.19
C ALA A 441 19.00 17.86 -39.38
N ARG A 442 19.05 19.04 -40.01
CA ARG A 442 19.35 20.31 -39.34
C ARG A 442 18.27 20.70 -38.33
N GLY A 443 17.00 20.53 -38.67
CA GLY A 443 15.87 20.82 -37.79
C GLY A 443 15.80 19.89 -36.58
N VAL A 444 16.09 18.60 -36.77
CA VAL A 444 16.20 17.61 -35.69
C VAL A 444 17.39 17.94 -34.79
N ALA A 445 18.56 18.22 -35.35
CA ALA A 445 19.76 18.55 -34.59
C ALA A 445 19.62 19.86 -33.79
N ALA A 446 18.96 20.88 -34.35
CA ALA A 446 18.68 22.14 -33.65
C ALA A 446 17.78 21.93 -32.43
N ARG A 447 16.76 21.07 -32.56
CA ARG A 447 15.82 20.77 -31.47
C ARG A 447 16.52 20.07 -30.30
N VAL A 448 17.33 19.04 -30.58
CA VAL A 448 18.13 18.34 -29.55
C VAL A 448 19.13 19.28 -28.85
N ARG A 449 19.77 20.18 -29.60
CA ARG A 449 20.72 21.16 -29.03
C ARG A 449 20.02 22.24 -28.20
N SER A 450 18.81 22.65 -28.57
CA SER A 450 18.01 23.61 -27.79
C SER A 450 17.51 23.05 -26.46
N GLU A 451 17.31 21.73 -26.36
CA GLU A 451 16.97 21.03 -25.11
C GLU A 451 18.17 20.96 -24.14
N SER A 452 19.41 21.13 -24.63
CA SER A 452 20.64 21.06 -23.83
C SER A 452 20.98 22.38 -23.09
N GLY A 453 20.21 23.45 -23.30
CA GLY A 453 20.46 24.76 -22.71
C GLY A 453 19.15 25.45 -22.29
N ARG A 454 18.70 25.20 -21.05
CA ARG A 454 17.60 25.97 -20.43
C ARG A 454 18.02 26.57 -19.09
N VAL A 455 18.65 27.75 -19.17
CA VAL A 455 18.20 28.96 -18.46
C VAL A 455 18.33 30.10 -19.47
N GLY A 456 17.20 30.68 -19.86
CA GLY A 456 17.16 31.77 -20.82
C GLY A 456 15.75 31.93 -21.38
N PHE A 457 15.05 32.95 -20.88
CA PHE A 457 13.87 33.49 -21.54
C PHE A 457 14.21 33.95 -22.97
N GLU A 458 13.21 33.89 -23.85
CA GLU A 458 13.11 34.43 -25.23
C GLU A 458 13.64 33.53 -26.39
N THR A 459 13.02 33.41 -27.56
CA THR A 459 11.82 34.02 -28.21
C THR A 459 11.22 33.00 -29.20
N GLY A 460 9.89 32.85 -29.21
CA GLY A 460 9.15 32.22 -30.30
C GLY A 460 8.25 33.27 -30.95
N SER A 461 8.46 33.53 -32.23
CA SER A 461 7.83 34.59 -33.01
C SER A 461 6.31 34.50 -33.07
N SER A 462 5.66 35.52 -32.54
CA SER A 462 4.45 36.20 -33.04
C SER A 462 3.42 35.38 -33.86
N SER A 463 2.34 34.94 -33.21
CA SER A 463 1.03 35.36 -33.70
C SER A 463 0.84 36.80 -33.20
N GLY A 464 0.41 37.74 -34.05
CA GLY A 464 0.33 39.17 -33.74
C GLY A 464 -0.71 39.57 -32.68
N ARG A 465 -1.12 38.65 -31.80
CA ARG A 465 -2.11 38.84 -30.74
C ARG A 465 -1.44 38.44 -29.41
N GLY A 466 -1.31 39.39 -28.48
CA GLY A 466 -0.57 39.22 -27.21
C GLY A 466 -1.06 38.05 -26.35
N ARG A 467 -0.33 37.73 -25.27
CA ARG A 467 -0.65 36.56 -24.44
C ARG A 467 -1.84 36.84 -23.52
N VAL A 468 -2.65 35.81 -23.32
CA VAL A 468 -3.82 35.89 -22.44
C VAL A 468 -3.59 34.97 -21.24
N PHE A 469 -3.87 35.49 -20.05
CA PHE A 469 -3.80 34.75 -18.80
C PHE A 469 -5.21 34.64 -18.20
N VAL A 470 -5.61 33.45 -17.76
CA VAL A 470 -6.95 33.22 -17.18
C VAL A 470 -6.82 33.11 -15.67
N VAL A 471 -7.66 33.84 -14.93
CA VAL A 471 -7.70 33.87 -13.46
C VAL A 471 -9.08 33.41 -12.99
N ARG A 472 -9.09 32.46 -12.06
CA ARG A 472 -10.30 31.91 -11.42
C ARG A 472 -10.10 31.75 -9.91
N SER A 473 -11.17 31.43 -9.19
CA SER A 473 -11.04 31.02 -7.79
C SER A 473 -10.39 29.63 -7.69
N PRO A 474 -9.46 29.38 -6.75
CA PRO A 474 -8.90 28.04 -6.51
C PRO A 474 -9.96 27.01 -6.14
N ALA A 475 -11.08 27.46 -5.54
CA ALA A 475 -12.18 26.62 -5.08
C ALA A 475 -13.13 26.15 -6.21
N GLU A 476 -12.91 26.57 -7.47
CA GLU A 476 -13.75 26.17 -8.61
C GLU A 476 -13.12 25.05 -9.44
N GLU A 477 -13.96 24.18 -9.99
CA GLU A 477 -13.53 23.26 -11.05
C GLU A 477 -13.23 24.05 -12.34
N GLY A 478 -12.02 23.90 -12.89
CA GLY A 478 -11.54 24.66 -14.04
C GLY A 478 -12.21 24.35 -15.39
N ALA A 479 -13.48 23.94 -15.43
CA ALA A 479 -14.21 23.66 -16.66
C ALA A 479 -14.34 24.90 -17.56
N TRP A 480 -14.78 26.03 -16.99
CA TRP A 480 -14.84 27.32 -17.68
C TRP A 480 -13.46 27.83 -18.09
N GLU A 481 -12.46 27.66 -17.22
CA GLU A 481 -11.06 27.98 -17.53
C GLU A 481 -10.55 27.19 -18.73
N LYS A 482 -10.82 25.87 -18.79
CA LYS A 482 -10.46 25.00 -19.91
C LYS A 482 -11.18 25.42 -21.19
N TRP A 483 -12.47 25.74 -21.13
CA TRP A 483 -13.25 26.17 -22.29
C TRP A 483 -12.79 27.53 -22.84
N VAL A 484 -12.56 28.52 -21.96
CA VAL A 484 -12.01 29.83 -22.33
C VAL A 484 -10.60 29.67 -22.94
N THR A 485 -9.74 28.87 -22.29
CA THR A 485 -8.39 28.59 -22.77
C THR A 485 -8.39 27.93 -24.14
N TRP A 486 -9.25 26.93 -24.33
CA TRP A 486 -9.39 26.23 -25.61
C TRP A 486 -9.90 27.16 -26.71
N THR A 487 -10.96 27.93 -26.43
CA THR A 487 -11.56 28.87 -27.39
C THR A 487 -10.59 29.96 -27.83
N LEU A 488 -9.79 30.50 -26.89
CA LEU A 488 -8.77 31.50 -27.19
C LEU A 488 -7.59 30.93 -28.00
N ARG A 489 -7.18 29.68 -27.71
CA ARG A 489 -6.15 28.98 -28.50
C ARG A 489 -6.62 28.69 -29.92
N GLU A 490 -7.87 28.26 -30.10
CA GLU A 490 -8.49 28.12 -31.42
C GLU A 490 -8.50 29.44 -32.19
N ALA A 491 -8.72 30.56 -31.51
CA ALA A 491 -8.71 31.90 -32.10
C ALA A 491 -7.29 32.50 -32.28
N GLY A 492 -6.24 31.74 -32.00
CA GLY A 492 -4.84 32.13 -32.25
C GLY A 492 -4.15 32.95 -31.15
N TYR A 493 -4.75 33.06 -29.96
CA TYR A 493 -4.13 33.69 -28.79
C TYR A 493 -3.16 32.74 -28.08
N GLY A 494 -2.01 33.26 -27.64
CA GLY A 494 -1.11 32.54 -26.76
C GLY A 494 -1.63 32.53 -25.32
N VAL A 495 -2.25 31.43 -24.88
CA VAL A 495 -2.78 31.32 -23.51
C VAL A 495 -1.75 30.71 -22.56
N GLY A 496 -1.30 31.48 -21.58
CA GLY A 496 -0.37 31.03 -20.54
C GLY A 496 -0.97 29.93 -19.66
N GLN A 497 -0.18 28.90 -19.33
CA GLN A 497 -0.66 27.69 -18.65
C GLN A 497 -0.89 27.86 -17.13
N GLN A 498 -0.39 28.94 -16.52
CA GLN A 498 -0.50 29.21 -15.09
C GLN A 498 -0.36 30.72 -14.82
N TRP A 499 -1.22 31.27 -13.94
CA TRP A 499 -1.02 32.62 -13.42
C TRP A 499 0.22 32.63 -12.51
N PRO A 500 1.19 33.56 -12.67
CA PRO A 500 2.43 33.60 -11.89
C PRO A 500 2.24 34.15 -10.47
N GLY A 501 1.16 33.81 -9.78
CA GLY A 501 0.77 34.47 -8.52
C GLY A 501 -0.05 33.62 -7.58
N GLN A 502 0.38 32.39 -7.30
CA GLN A 502 -0.09 31.69 -6.09
C GLN A 502 0.93 31.83 -4.97
N ARG A 503 0.45 32.40 -3.84
CA ARG A 503 1.07 32.61 -2.51
C ARG A 503 2.61 32.64 -2.46
N GLY A 504 3.15 33.86 -2.35
CA GLY A 504 4.57 34.13 -2.07
C GLY A 504 5.17 35.22 -2.96
N ASP A 505 4.60 35.41 -4.16
CA ASP A 505 5.07 36.39 -5.14
C ASP A 505 4.39 37.75 -4.99
N ARG A 506 5.13 38.84 -5.25
CA ARG A 506 4.62 40.22 -5.23
C ARG A 506 3.64 40.45 -6.40
N PHE A 507 2.37 40.10 -6.21
CA PHE A 507 1.28 40.18 -7.21
C PHE A 507 1.32 41.45 -8.08
N ARG A 508 1.44 42.60 -7.42
CA ARG A 508 1.47 43.92 -8.07
C ARG A 508 2.69 44.11 -9.00
N THR A 509 3.84 43.52 -8.66
CA THR A 509 5.08 43.65 -9.44
C THR A 509 5.00 42.84 -10.74
N THR A 510 4.43 41.63 -10.68
CA THR A 510 4.23 40.77 -11.85
C THR A 510 3.23 41.38 -12.83
N LEU A 511 2.11 41.92 -12.34
CA LEU A 511 1.11 42.59 -13.18
C LEU A 511 1.67 43.85 -13.88
N MET A 512 2.45 44.65 -13.16
CA MET A 512 3.10 45.85 -13.70
C MET A 512 4.19 45.53 -14.75
N GLY A 513 4.73 44.30 -14.75
CA GLY A 513 5.75 43.83 -15.68
C GLY A 513 5.22 43.20 -16.97
N LEU A 514 3.89 42.99 -17.09
CA LEU A 514 3.31 42.40 -18.29
C LEU A 514 3.39 43.37 -19.49
N PRO A 515 3.78 42.90 -20.69
CA PRO A 515 3.71 43.67 -21.93
C PRO A 515 2.34 44.33 -22.16
N ALA A 516 2.30 45.42 -22.94
CA ALA A 516 1.07 46.18 -23.17
C ALA A 516 0.01 45.40 -23.97
N GLU A 517 0.46 44.47 -24.82
CA GLU A 517 -0.36 43.54 -25.60
C GLU A 517 -0.96 42.37 -24.81
N ASP A 518 -0.45 42.08 -23.61
CA ASP A 518 -0.93 40.96 -22.80
C ASP A 518 -2.24 41.32 -22.07
N ARG A 519 -3.09 40.32 -21.85
CA ARG A 519 -4.44 40.46 -21.27
C ARG A 519 -4.67 39.47 -20.14
N VAL A 520 -5.51 39.87 -19.18
CA VAL A 520 -5.89 39.06 -18.02
C VAL A 520 -7.41 38.86 -18.04
N VAL A 521 -7.85 37.63 -18.24
CA VAL A 521 -9.25 37.22 -18.22
C VAL A 521 -9.62 36.74 -16.83
N ALA A 522 -10.58 37.39 -16.17
CA ALA A 522 -11.05 37.00 -14.85
C ALA A 522 -12.46 36.41 -14.92
N LEU A 523 -12.63 35.23 -14.33
CA LEU A 523 -13.89 34.48 -14.32
C LEU A 523 -14.67 34.80 -13.03
N TYR A 524 -15.71 35.60 -13.14
CA TYR A 524 -16.57 36.02 -12.03
C TYR A 524 -17.62 34.96 -11.70
N SER A 525 -17.64 34.56 -10.43
CA SER A 525 -18.53 33.59 -9.82
C SER A 525 -18.71 33.90 -8.33
N ALA A 526 -19.62 33.19 -7.67
CA ALA A 526 -19.79 33.22 -6.22
C ALA A 526 -18.48 32.82 -5.49
N ALA A 527 -17.74 31.85 -6.02
CA ALA A 527 -16.45 31.42 -5.46
C ALA A 527 -15.32 32.44 -5.71
N PHE A 528 -15.38 33.23 -6.78
CA PHE A 528 -14.45 34.32 -7.05
C PHE A 528 -14.60 35.47 -6.04
N PHE A 529 -15.83 35.74 -5.58
CA PHE A 529 -16.14 36.81 -4.62
C PHE A 529 -16.27 36.35 -3.16
N GLY A 530 -16.16 35.05 -2.88
CA GLY A 530 -16.26 34.47 -1.52
C GLY A 530 -14.97 34.53 -0.70
N GLU A 531 -15.00 34.03 0.54
CA GLU A 531 -13.86 34.05 1.48
C GLU A 531 -12.62 33.27 0.99
N SER A 532 -12.80 32.33 0.06
CA SER A 532 -11.74 31.54 -0.58
C SER A 532 -11.32 32.09 -1.96
N GLY A 533 -11.84 33.26 -2.34
CA GLY A 533 -11.65 33.89 -3.64
C GLY A 533 -10.29 34.57 -3.83
N VAL A 534 -10.19 35.41 -4.86
CA VAL A 534 -8.94 36.13 -5.19
C VAL A 534 -8.62 37.15 -4.08
N PRO A 535 -7.38 37.21 -3.56
CA PRO A 535 -6.97 38.16 -2.52
C PRO A 535 -7.29 39.62 -2.87
N GLN A 536 -7.61 40.44 -1.86
CA GLN A 536 -8.06 41.82 -2.06
C GLN A 536 -6.98 42.73 -2.71
N ASP A 537 -5.71 42.51 -2.38
CA ASP A 537 -4.55 43.16 -3.01
C ASP A 537 -4.39 42.79 -4.49
N ALA A 538 -4.79 41.56 -4.84
CA ALA A 538 -4.83 41.10 -6.23
C ALA A 538 -5.94 41.79 -7.03
N LEU A 539 -7.11 41.95 -6.40
CA LEU A 539 -8.24 42.68 -6.99
C LEU A 539 -7.91 44.18 -7.20
N GLU A 540 -7.29 44.82 -6.22
CA GLU A 540 -6.85 46.23 -6.31
C GLU A 540 -5.83 46.47 -7.42
N ALA A 541 -4.88 45.54 -7.61
CA ALA A 541 -3.88 45.65 -8.66
C ALA A 541 -4.48 45.41 -10.06
N LEU A 542 -5.46 44.50 -10.20
CA LEU A 542 -6.23 44.33 -11.44
C LEU A 542 -7.03 45.60 -11.79
N LEU A 543 -7.65 46.22 -10.78
CA LEU A 543 -8.40 47.48 -10.92
C LEU A 543 -7.51 48.68 -11.29
N ALA A 544 -6.21 48.62 -11.01
CA ALA A 544 -5.26 49.69 -11.32
C ALA A 544 -4.79 49.71 -12.80
N GLN A 545 -5.06 48.65 -13.59
CA GLN A 545 -4.76 48.56 -15.04
C GLN A 545 -5.99 48.03 -15.82
N PRO A 546 -7.11 48.78 -15.85
CA PRO A 546 -8.37 48.31 -16.44
C PRO A 546 -8.26 47.98 -17.93
N GLU A 547 -7.31 48.57 -18.66
CA GLU A 547 -7.08 48.35 -20.09
C GLU A 547 -6.53 46.96 -20.44
N LYS A 548 -5.97 46.23 -19.47
CA LYS A 548 -5.48 44.86 -19.65
C LYS A 548 -6.45 43.80 -19.13
N PHE A 549 -7.53 44.21 -18.51
CA PHE A 549 -8.44 43.36 -17.74
C PHE A 549 -9.70 43.02 -18.54
N VAL A 550 -10.06 41.74 -18.58
CA VAL A 550 -11.23 41.21 -19.31
C VAL A 550 -12.13 40.43 -18.33
N PRO A 551 -13.12 41.10 -17.72
CA PRO A 551 -14.04 40.47 -16.76
C PRO A 551 -15.16 39.68 -17.46
N LEU A 552 -15.26 38.40 -17.15
CA LEU A 552 -16.26 37.47 -17.69
C LEU A 552 -17.09 36.88 -16.56
N ARG A 553 -18.41 37.07 -16.59
CA ARG A 553 -19.32 36.45 -15.63
C ARG A 553 -19.76 35.10 -16.16
N ILE A 554 -19.45 34.04 -15.41
CA ILE A 554 -19.68 32.64 -15.82
C ILE A 554 -20.85 31.97 -15.08
N GLU A 555 -21.46 32.67 -14.12
CA GLU A 555 -22.69 32.28 -13.46
C GLU A 555 -23.44 33.51 -12.92
N ALA A 556 -24.70 33.31 -12.51
CA ALA A 556 -25.56 34.38 -12.00
C ALA A 556 -25.12 34.85 -10.60
N VAL A 557 -24.12 35.74 -10.56
CA VAL A 557 -23.59 36.33 -9.32
C VAL A 557 -23.74 37.86 -9.31
N GLU A 558 -23.96 38.41 -8.11
CA GLU A 558 -23.99 39.85 -7.89
C GLU A 558 -22.55 40.39 -7.83
N VAL A 559 -22.18 41.20 -8.82
CA VAL A 559 -20.82 41.76 -8.93
C VAL A 559 -20.70 42.97 -8.00
N PRO A 560 -19.66 43.08 -7.15
CA PRO A 560 -19.46 44.25 -6.29
C PRO A 560 -19.43 45.58 -7.06
N GLY A 561 -19.99 46.65 -6.46
CA GLY A 561 -20.21 47.92 -7.14
C GLY A 561 -18.96 48.62 -7.69
N GLU A 562 -17.78 48.34 -7.15
CA GLU A 562 -16.50 48.85 -7.67
C GLU A 562 -16.12 48.21 -9.01
N LEU A 563 -16.42 46.92 -9.19
CA LEU A 563 -16.15 46.16 -10.41
C LEU A 563 -17.24 46.35 -11.47
N GLN A 564 -18.48 46.64 -11.07
CA GLN A 564 -19.56 46.97 -12.01
C GLN A 564 -19.22 48.19 -12.88
N ARG A 565 -18.43 49.15 -12.35
CA ARG A 565 -18.01 50.36 -13.08
C ARG A 565 -17.09 50.08 -14.28
N HIS A 566 -16.45 48.91 -14.30
CA HIS A 566 -15.54 48.49 -15.36
C HIS A 566 -16.22 47.66 -16.46
N GLY A 567 -17.52 47.33 -16.30
CA GLY A 567 -18.25 46.45 -17.20
C GLY A 567 -17.84 44.98 -17.04
N TYR A 568 -18.68 44.07 -17.49
CA TYR A 568 -18.38 42.63 -17.59
C TYR A 568 -19.18 42.01 -18.73
N THR A 569 -18.71 40.88 -19.25
CA THR A 569 -19.40 40.13 -20.30
C THR A 569 -20.00 38.86 -19.73
N ASP A 570 -21.29 38.64 -19.97
CA ASP A 570 -21.98 37.43 -19.53
C ASP A 570 -21.70 36.28 -20.51
N LEU A 571 -21.18 35.17 -19.98
CA LEU A 571 -21.02 33.91 -20.71
C LEU A 571 -22.02 32.84 -20.27
N PHE A 572 -22.82 33.13 -19.24
CA PHE A 572 -23.88 32.25 -18.75
C PHE A 572 -25.25 32.69 -19.28
N GLY A 573 -26.17 31.74 -19.44
CA GLY A 573 -27.52 32.01 -19.93
C GLY A 573 -27.63 32.28 -21.44
N VAL A 574 -26.54 32.10 -22.19
CA VAL A 574 -26.45 32.20 -23.66
C VAL A 574 -25.97 30.88 -24.26
N ASP A 575 -26.19 30.67 -25.56
CA ASP A 575 -25.70 29.46 -26.25
C ASP A 575 -24.18 29.48 -26.48
N GLU A 576 -23.59 28.35 -26.86
CA GLU A 576 -22.13 28.21 -26.99
C GLU A 576 -21.54 29.11 -28.07
N GLN A 577 -22.25 29.30 -29.18
CA GLN A 577 -21.77 30.14 -30.28
C GLN A 577 -21.80 31.62 -29.85
N GLU A 578 -22.86 32.03 -29.16
CA GLU A 578 -23.00 33.37 -28.60
C GLU A 578 -21.96 33.64 -27.49
N ALA A 579 -21.71 32.66 -26.61
CA ALA A 579 -20.66 32.74 -25.59
C ALA A 579 -19.26 32.84 -26.21
N ARG A 580 -18.99 32.07 -27.28
CA ARG A 580 -17.72 32.12 -28.01
C ARG A 580 -17.51 33.48 -28.65
N GLU A 581 -18.53 34.03 -29.30
CA GLU A 581 -18.46 35.36 -29.91
C GLU A 581 -18.36 36.48 -28.86
N ALA A 582 -19.01 36.33 -27.70
CA ALA A 582 -18.89 37.25 -26.58
C ALA A 582 -17.48 37.25 -25.98
N LEU A 583 -16.88 36.07 -25.76
CA LEU A 583 -15.51 35.91 -25.27
C LEU A 583 -14.49 36.56 -26.23
N LEU A 584 -14.55 36.25 -27.52
CA LEU A 584 -13.59 36.78 -28.49
C LEU A 584 -13.71 38.30 -28.65
N ARG A 585 -14.93 38.86 -28.62
CA ARG A 585 -15.14 40.30 -28.59
C ARG A 585 -14.58 40.96 -27.33
N ALA A 586 -14.79 40.34 -26.16
CA ALA A 586 -14.31 40.86 -24.89
C ALA A 586 -12.78 40.91 -24.81
N VAL A 587 -12.10 39.94 -25.41
CA VAL A 587 -10.62 39.90 -25.46
C VAL A 587 -10.04 40.82 -26.55
N GLU A 588 -10.74 41.02 -27.68
CA GLU A 588 -10.32 41.96 -28.73
C GLU A 588 -10.54 43.44 -28.34
N ASN A 589 -11.61 43.77 -27.59
CA ASN A 589 -11.94 45.12 -27.16
C ASN A 589 -12.41 45.16 -25.69
N PRO A 590 -11.49 45.23 -24.71
CA PRO A 590 -11.83 45.23 -23.28
C PRO A 590 -12.70 46.42 -22.82
N VAL A 591 -12.91 47.44 -23.65
CA VAL A 591 -13.63 48.68 -23.29
C VAL A 591 -15.05 48.77 -23.91
N SER A 592 -15.51 47.80 -24.70
CA SER A 592 -16.86 47.90 -25.29
C SER A 592 -17.93 47.23 -24.43
N THR A 593 -18.67 48.04 -23.67
CA THR A 593 -19.94 47.66 -23.06
C THR A 593 -20.99 47.33 -24.15
N PRO A 594 -21.71 46.20 -24.10
CA PRO A 594 -22.88 46.01 -24.94
C PRO A 594 -23.99 46.97 -24.49
N THR A 595 -24.36 47.94 -25.34
CA THR A 595 -25.39 48.96 -25.03
C THR A 595 -26.83 48.53 -25.33
N SER A 596 -27.08 47.25 -25.63
CA SER A 596 -28.44 46.74 -25.83
C SER A 596 -28.52 45.22 -25.70
N PRO A 597 -29.60 44.67 -25.10
CA PRO A 597 -29.80 43.23 -24.97
C PRO A 597 -30.04 42.58 -26.36
N PRO A 598 -29.41 41.43 -26.68
CA PRO A 598 -29.70 40.71 -27.91
C PRO A 598 -31.12 40.14 -27.89
N ALA A 599 -31.78 40.20 -29.06
CA ALA A 599 -33.16 39.77 -29.25
C ALA A 599 -33.25 38.26 -29.42
N PHE A 600 -34.27 37.66 -28.80
CA PHE A 600 -34.61 36.23 -28.87
C PHE A 600 -35.08 35.81 -30.29
N PRO A 601 -34.51 34.74 -30.89
CA PRO A 601 -35.19 33.99 -31.93
C PRO A 601 -35.23 32.49 -31.61
N SER A 602 -36.46 32.00 -31.54
CA SER A 602 -36.86 30.60 -31.45
C SER A 602 -36.36 29.72 -32.62
N ALA A 603 -36.20 28.43 -32.29
CA ALA A 603 -36.42 27.24 -33.13
C ALA A 603 -35.19 26.43 -33.59
N ARG A 604 -35.02 25.29 -32.89
CA ARG A 604 -34.62 23.94 -33.33
C ARG A 604 -33.41 23.85 -34.28
N THR A 605 -32.33 23.24 -33.79
CA THR A 605 -31.77 21.99 -34.34
C THR A 605 -30.71 21.37 -33.41
N THR A 606 -30.94 20.10 -33.05
CA THR A 606 -29.99 19.03 -32.62
C THR A 606 -29.07 19.30 -31.42
N GLU A 607 -29.51 18.74 -30.28
CA GLU A 607 -29.10 18.98 -28.90
C GLU A 607 -27.82 18.24 -28.46
N SER A 608 -26.89 18.97 -27.84
CA SER A 608 -26.14 18.46 -26.68
C SER A 608 -26.81 19.05 -25.44
N ARG A 609 -27.18 18.21 -24.46
CA ARG A 609 -28.01 18.62 -23.30
C ARG A 609 -27.17 19.31 -22.23
N LEU A 610 -27.72 20.39 -21.64
CA LEU A 610 -27.20 21.02 -20.44
C LEU A 610 -27.23 20.05 -19.24
N PRO A 611 -26.26 20.11 -18.30
CA PRO A 611 -26.29 19.32 -17.07
C PRO A 611 -27.58 19.56 -16.25
N GLY A 612 -28.31 18.49 -15.93
CA GLY A 612 -29.53 18.53 -15.11
C GLY A 612 -30.85 18.20 -15.84
N VAL A 613 -30.85 18.04 -17.16
CA VAL A 613 -32.04 17.59 -17.92
C VAL A 613 -31.97 16.08 -18.14
N HIS A 614 -32.86 15.33 -17.49
CA HIS A 614 -32.92 13.87 -17.62
C HIS A 614 -33.29 13.43 -19.05
N PRO A 615 -32.82 12.25 -19.51
CA PRO A 615 -33.25 11.68 -20.77
C PRO A 615 -34.74 11.30 -20.78
N SER A 616 -35.32 11.20 -21.97
CA SER A 616 -36.74 10.89 -22.15
C SER A 616 -37.15 9.51 -21.63
N ALA A 617 -36.19 8.59 -21.49
CA ALA A 617 -36.37 7.32 -20.79
C ALA A 617 -35.46 7.29 -19.55
N TRP A 618 -36.07 7.50 -18.39
CA TRP A 618 -35.44 7.55 -17.06
C TRP A 618 -36.39 7.01 -15.99
N ASN A 619 -35.97 6.00 -15.23
CA ASN A 619 -36.76 5.42 -14.12
C ASN A 619 -35.96 5.26 -12.80
N LEU A 620 -34.83 5.97 -12.67
CA LEU A 620 -34.06 5.97 -11.42
C LEU A 620 -34.75 6.82 -10.35
N PRO A 621 -34.57 6.49 -9.05
CA PRO A 621 -35.06 7.31 -7.96
C PRO A 621 -34.39 8.70 -7.94
N ALA A 622 -34.94 9.61 -7.13
CA ALA A 622 -34.36 10.93 -6.91
C ALA A 622 -32.89 10.80 -6.45
N ARG A 623 -32.06 11.78 -6.84
CA ARG A 623 -30.65 11.79 -6.44
C ARG A 623 -30.54 11.89 -4.92
N ASN A 624 -29.74 11.03 -4.31
CA ASN A 624 -29.50 11.03 -2.88
C ASN A 624 -28.64 12.24 -2.48
N ALA A 625 -29.26 13.25 -1.86
CA ALA A 625 -28.56 14.47 -1.43
C ALA A 625 -27.54 14.24 -0.30
N GLY A 626 -27.60 13.10 0.39
CA GLY A 626 -26.67 12.72 1.46
C GLY A 626 -25.58 11.74 1.02
N PHE A 627 -25.32 11.58 -0.27
CA PHE A 627 -24.22 10.77 -0.78
C PHE A 627 -22.87 11.44 -0.47
N ILE A 628 -21.96 10.74 0.22
CA ILE A 628 -20.67 11.26 0.67
C ILE A 628 -19.53 10.34 0.20
N GLY A 629 -18.45 10.97 -0.28
CA GLY A 629 -17.21 10.29 -0.71
C GLY A 629 -17.35 9.53 -2.04
N ARG A 630 -16.44 8.56 -2.25
CA ARG A 630 -16.44 7.62 -3.39
C ARG A 630 -16.17 8.22 -4.77
N ASP A 631 -15.61 9.43 -4.85
CA ASP A 631 -15.34 10.11 -6.13
C ASP A 631 -14.36 9.32 -7.01
N ASP A 632 -13.33 8.73 -6.41
CA ASP A 632 -12.38 7.88 -7.12
C ASP A 632 -13.05 6.66 -7.76
N LEU A 633 -13.97 6.00 -7.05
CA LEU A 633 -14.73 4.86 -7.58
C LEU A 633 -15.69 5.29 -8.69
N LEU A 634 -16.29 6.47 -8.61
CA LEU A 634 -17.14 7.01 -9.68
C LEU A 634 -16.33 7.29 -10.96
N LEU A 635 -15.11 7.81 -10.81
CA LEU A 635 -14.18 8.02 -11.93
C LEU A 635 -13.66 6.69 -12.49
N GLU A 636 -13.42 5.69 -11.64
CA GLU A 636 -13.00 4.36 -12.07
C GLU A 636 -14.13 3.64 -12.84
N ILE A 637 -15.37 3.71 -12.36
CA ILE A 637 -16.56 3.23 -13.10
C ILE A 637 -16.60 3.90 -14.47
N ARG A 638 -16.34 5.21 -14.53
CA ARG A 638 -16.33 5.97 -15.78
C ARG A 638 -15.26 5.43 -16.74
N SER A 639 -14.00 5.39 -16.30
CA SER A 639 -12.85 4.92 -17.08
C SER A 639 -13.12 3.53 -17.64
N ARG A 640 -13.52 2.57 -16.80
CA ARG A 640 -13.77 1.17 -17.21
C ARG A 640 -14.90 1.02 -18.23
N LEU A 641 -15.98 1.80 -18.08
CA LEU A 641 -17.08 1.80 -19.05
C LEU A 641 -16.67 2.42 -20.39
N THR A 642 -15.71 3.36 -20.40
CA THR A 642 -15.28 4.06 -21.63
C THR A 642 -14.09 3.46 -22.37
N GLU A 643 -13.16 2.79 -21.68
CA GLU A 643 -11.87 2.37 -22.25
C GLU A 643 -11.92 1.07 -23.08
N SER A 644 -12.99 0.28 -22.98
CA SER A 644 -13.09 -1.03 -23.63
C SER A 644 -13.89 -0.99 -24.94
N THR A 645 -13.35 -1.58 -26.02
CA THR A 645 -14.08 -1.89 -27.26
C THR A 645 -13.86 -3.36 -27.65
N PRO A 646 -14.91 -4.20 -27.69
CA PRO A 646 -16.31 -3.92 -27.35
C PRO A 646 -16.50 -3.60 -25.85
N ARG A 647 -17.44 -2.71 -25.53
CA ARG A 647 -17.72 -2.27 -24.17
C ARG A 647 -18.29 -3.43 -23.36
N ALA A 648 -17.51 -3.95 -22.41
CA ALA A 648 -17.95 -5.03 -21.55
C ALA A 648 -18.88 -4.49 -20.44
N PRO A 649 -19.92 -5.24 -20.01
CA PRO A 649 -20.66 -4.90 -18.80
C PRO A 649 -19.73 -4.78 -17.59
N LEU A 650 -20.06 -3.88 -16.66
CA LEU A 650 -19.32 -3.69 -15.42
C LEU A 650 -20.17 -4.10 -14.22
N ALA A 651 -19.70 -5.05 -13.43
CA ALA A 651 -20.32 -5.50 -12.18
C ALA A 651 -19.63 -4.87 -10.96
N LEU A 652 -20.39 -4.08 -10.21
CA LEU A 652 -20.05 -3.59 -8.88
C LEU A 652 -20.32 -4.69 -7.87
N THR A 653 -19.27 -5.18 -7.23
CA THR A 653 -19.29 -6.30 -6.29
C THR A 653 -18.89 -5.84 -4.89
N GLY A 654 -19.28 -6.55 -3.82
CA GLY A 654 -18.95 -6.15 -2.44
C GLY A 654 -20.00 -6.56 -1.40
N PRO A 655 -19.73 -6.37 -0.11
CA PRO A 655 -20.57 -6.88 0.98
C PRO A 655 -21.94 -6.20 1.06
N CYS A 656 -22.85 -6.80 1.85
CA CYS A 656 -24.16 -6.22 2.12
C CYS A 656 -24.03 -4.84 2.78
N GLY A 657 -24.89 -3.88 2.43
CA GLY A 657 -24.89 -2.54 3.03
C GLY A 657 -23.76 -1.58 2.61
N VAL A 658 -22.82 -2.02 1.75
CA VAL A 658 -21.65 -1.22 1.34
C VAL A 658 -21.95 -0.05 0.37
N GLY A 659 -23.18 0.01 -0.17
CA GLY A 659 -23.61 1.13 -1.01
C GLY A 659 -23.49 0.93 -2.53
N LYS A 660 -23.30 -0.30 -3.05
CA LYS A 660 -23.20 -0.59 -4.50
C LYS A 660 -24.33 0.02 -5.33
N THR A 661 -25.58 -0.14 -4.89
CA THR A 661 -26.78 0.40 -5.55
C THR A 661 -26.78 1.92 -5.55
N GLN A 662 -26.41 2.54 -4.43
CA GLN A 662 -26.32 4.00 -4.33
C GLN A 662 -25.18 4.56 -5.21
N LEU A 663 -24.04 3.87 -5.27
CA LEU A 663 -22.91 4.22 -6.15
C LEU A 663 -23.32 4.16 -7.64
N ALA A 664 -24.06 3.13 -8.04
CA ALA A 664 -24.59 2.99 -9.39
C ALA A 664 -25.55 4.13 -9.77
N PHE A 665 -26.44 4.52 -8.85
CA PHE A 665 -27.38 5.63 -9.08
C PHE A 665 -26.68 6.97 -9.11
N GLU A 666 -25.71 7.20 -8.22
CA GLU A 666 -24.94 8.43 -8.20
C GLU A 666 -24.13 8.61 -9.49
N TYR A 667 -23.52 7.53 -10.00
CA TYR A 667 -22.89 7.53 -11.32
C TYR A 667 -23.87 7.96 -12.42
N ALA A 668 -25.05 7.33 -12.47
CA ALA A 668 -26.04 7.63 -13.49
C ALA A 668 -26.57 9.08 -13.42
N HIS A 669 -26.74 9.63 -12.21
CA HIS A 669 -27.13 11.03 -12.00
C HIS A 669 -26.02 12.00 -12.44
N ARG A 670 -24.79 11.79 -11.98
CA ARG A 670 -23.65 12.68 -12.29
C ARG A 670 -23.30 12.69 -13.77
N PHE A 671 -23.36 11.54 -14.44
CA PHE A 671 -23.02 11.40 -15.87
C PHE A 671 -24.27 11.35 -16.78
N SER A 672 -25.44 11.80 -16.28
CA SER A 672 -26.70 11.75 -17.02
C SER A 672 -26.67 12.45 -18.39
N GLY A 673 -25.90 13.54 -18.52
CA GLY A 673 -25.75 14.29 -19.78
C GLY A 673 -25.08 13.53 -20.93
N GLU A 674 -24.48 12.38 -20.65
CA GLU A 674 -23.80 11.57 -21.66
C GLU A 674 -24.69 10.47 -22.25
N TYR A 675 -25.86 10.24 -21.65
CA TYR A 675 -26.80 9.21 -22.06
C TYR A 675 -28.09 9.82 -22.59
N ASP A 676 -28.63 9.22 -23.65
CA ASP A 676 -29.95 9.55 -24.19
C ASP A 676 -31.04 8.66 -23.54
N LEU A 677 -30.62 7.66 -22.77
CA LEU A 677 -31.46 6.67 -22.09
C LEU A 677 -30.74 6.12 -20.86
N VAL A 678 -31.42 6.11 -19.71
CA VAL A 678 -30.93 5.43 -18.51
C VAL A 678 -32.07 4.62 -17.90
N TRP A 679 -31.88 3.32 -17.68
CA TRP A 679 -32.93 2.47 -17.14
C TRP A 679 -32.42 1.47 -16.09
N ARG A 680 -33.09 1.44 -14.94
CA ARG A 680 -32.89 0.50 -13.83
C ARG A 680 -33.83 -0.70 -13.97
N MET A 681 -33.28 -1.89 -13.72
CA MET A 681 -34.01 -3.14 -13.53
C MET A 681 -33.69 -3.69 -12.14
N ALA A 682 -34.72 -4.07 -11.39
CA ALA A 682 -34.54 -4.84 -10.16
C ALA A 682 -34.32 -6.31 -10.54
N GLY A 683 -33.10 -6.81 -10.36
CA GLY A 683 -32.71 -8.16 -10.76
C GLY A 683 -32.74 -8.38 -12.28
N ALA A 684 -32.96 -9.64 -12.67
CA ALA A 684 -33.05 -10.08 -14.07
C ALA A 684 -34.51 -10.07 -14.58
N ASP A 685 -35.23 -8.97 -14.37
CA ASP A 685 -36.65 -8.87 -14.70
C ASP A 685 -36.90 -8.52 -16.18
N VAL A 686 -37.46 -9.49 -16.92
CA VAL A 686 -37.85 -9.36 -18.33
C VAL A 686 -38.97 -8.32 -18.51
N SER A 687 -39.85 -8.17 -17.52
CA SER A 687 -41.00 -7.26 -17.61
C SER A 687 -40.54 -5.79 -17.66
N SER A 688 -39.48 -5.45 -16.92
CA SER A 688 -38.87 -4.12 -16.93
C SER A 688 -38.23 -3.77 -18.29
N LEU A 689 -37.61 -4.75 -18.97
CA LEU A 689 -37.09 -4.55 -20.33
C LEU A 689 -38.23 -4.34 -21.35
N ALA A 690 -39.34 -5.05 -21.21
CA ALA A 690 -40.53 -4.80 -22.03
C ALA A 690 -41.10 -3.39 -21.77
N GLY A 691 -41.13 -2.95 -20.50
CA GLY A 691 -41.50 -1.60 -20.12
C GLY A 691 -40.59 -0.52 -20.72
N LEU A 692 -39.28 -0.76 -20.76
CA LEU A 692 -38.34 0.14 -21.46
C LEU A 692 -38.65 0.23 -22.96
N ALA A 693 -38.95 -0.90 -23.60
CA ALA A 693 -39.27 -0.95 -25.03
C ALA A 693 -40.50 -0.09 -25.37
N VAL A 694 -41.50 -0.12 -24.50
CA VAL A 694 -42.68 0.75 -24.58
C VAL A 694 -42.30 2.21 -24.34
N ALA A 695 -41.53 2.50 -23.28
CA ALA A 695 -41.16 3.87 -22.89
C ALA A 695 -40.39 4.62 -23.98
N ILE A 696 -39.59 3.90 -24.78
CA ILE A 696 -38.84 4.49 -25.90
C ILE A 696 -39.58 4.44 -27.24
N GLY A 697 -40.80 3.87 -27.26
CA GLY A 697 -41.68 3.80 -28.42
C GLY A 697 -41.34 2.73 -29.44
N CYS A 698 -40.48 1.74 -29.12
CA CYS A 698 -40.12 0.65 -30.05
C CYS A 698 -41.05 -0.57 -29.95
N ALA A 699 -41.92 -0.63 -28.94
CA ALA A 699 -42.97 -1.63 -28.79
C ALA A 699 -44.30 -0.98 -28.38
N ARG A 700 -45.43 -1.64 -28.69
CA ARG A 700 -46.76 -1.21 -28.24
C ARG A 700 -47.08 -1.83 -26.88
N ASP A 701 -47.92 -1.17 -26.08
CA ASP A 701 -48.36 -1.67 -24.77
C ASP A 701 -48.99 -3.07 -24.80
N ASP A 702 -49.58 -3.48 -25.92
CA ASP A 702 -50.20 -4.79 -26.13
C ASP A 702 -49.24 -5.87 -26.67
N SER A 703 -47.96 -5.54 -26.88
CA SER A 703 -46.95 -6.46 -27.43
C SER A 703 -46.58 -7.53 -26.39
N SER A 704 -46.31 -8.76 -26.85
CA SER A 704 -45.79 -9.79 -25.95
C SER A 704 -44.39 -9.42 -25.44
N TRP A 705 -44.01 -9.83 -24.22
CA TRP A 705 -42.71 -9.48 -23.63
C TRP A 705 -41.53 -9.90 -24.53
N GLY A 706 -41.62 -11.07 -25.17
CA GLY A 706 -40.59 -11.56 -26.09
C GLY A 706 -40.50 -10.79 -27.41
N GLU A 707 -41.56 -10.14 -27.86
CA GLU A 707 -41.53 -9.22 -29.02
C GLU A 707 -40.96 -7.86 -28.62
N ALA A 708 -41.40 -7.32 -27.48
CA ALA A 708 -40.93 -6.05 -26.95
C ALA A 708 -39.40 -6.06 -26.68
N VAL A 709 -38.88 -7.12 -26.04
CA VAL A 709 -37.44 -7.27 -25.77
C VAL A 709 -36.63 -7.45 -27.05
N ARG A 710 -37.17 -8.13 -28.07
CA ARG A 710 -36.52 -8.25 -29.38
C ARG A 710 -36.44 -6.91 -30.10
N ALA A 711 -37.52 -6.13 -30.10
CA ALA A 711 -37.55 -4.79 -30.67
C ALA A 711 -36.57 -3.85 -29.95
N LEU A 712 -36.56 -3.87 -28.62
CA LEU A 712 -35.61 -3.12 -27.80
C LEU A 712 -34.15 -3.47 -28.15
N ARG A 713 -33.82 -4.75 -28.29
CA ARG A 713 -32.46 -5.17 -28.66
C ARG A 713 -32.00 -4.65 -30.00
N GLN A 714 -32.92 -4.56 -30.95
CA GLN A 714 -32.61 -4.01 -32.26
C GLN A 714 -32.36 -2.51 -32.14
N GLU A 715 -33.24 -1.80 -31.43
CA GLU A 715 -33.11 -0.36 -31.17
C GLU A 715 -31.80 -0.01 -30.42
N LEU A 716 -31.43 -0.79 -29.40
CA LEU A 716 -30.21 -0.56 -28.61
C LEU A 716 -28.91 -0.87 -29.37
N ARG A 717 -28.95 -1.66 -30.46
CA ARG A 717 -27.78 -1.84 -31.34
C ARG A 717 -27.48 -0.59 -32.15
N ASP A 718 -28.53 0.10 -32.58
CA ASP A 718 -28.42 1.28 -33.44
C ASP A 718 -28.15 2.56 -32.63
N ARG A 719 -28.28 2.51 -31.29
CA ARG A 719 -27.96 3.59 -30.36
C ARG A 719 -26.64 3.33 -29.62
N SER A 720 -25.86 4.39 -29.38
CA SER A 720 -24.57 4.31 -28.66
C SER A 720 -24.55 5.02 -27.30
N ARG A 721 -25.56 5.84 -26.99
CA ARG A 721 -25.63 6.66 -25.75
C ARG A 721 -26.73 6.16 -24.83
N TRP A 722 -26.59 4.97 -24.26
CA TRP A 722 -27.54 4.44 -23.28
C TRP A 722 -26.84 3.74 -22.12
N LEU A 723 -27.48 3.74 -20.95
CA LEU A 723 -27.03 3.06 -19.74
C LEU A 723 -28.14 2.16 -19.19
N LEU A 724 -27.84 0.88 -19.01
CA LEU A 724 -28.73 -0.06 -18.32
C LEU A 724 -28.12 -0.48 -16.99
N ILE A 725 -28.90 -0.40 -15.92
CA ILE A 725 -28.48 -0.78 -14.55
C ILE A 725 -29.27 -2.00 -14.10
N PHE A 726 -28.60 -3.14 -13.95
CA PHE A 726 -29.15 -4.35 -13.35
C PHE A 726 -28.83 -4.38 -11.85
N ASP A 727 -29.81 -4.05 -11.03
CA ASP A 727 -29.64 -3.84 -9.60
C ASP A 727 -29.96 -5.12 -8.80
N GLY A 728 -28.99 -5.63 -8.02
CA GLY A 728 -29.18 -6.75 -7.11
C GLY A 728 -29.22 -8.13 -7.78
N VAL A 729 -28.46 -8.33 -8.87
CA VAL A 729 -28.36 -9.64 -9.51
C VAL A 729 -27.27 -10.46 -8.84
N GLU A 730 -27.54 -11.71 -8.46
CA GLU A 730 -26.53 -12.57 -7.79
C GLU A 730 -26.04 -13.72 -8.69
N ILE A 731 -26.81 -14.09 -9.70
CA ILE A 731 -26.54 -15.24 -10.56
C ILE A 731 -26.21 -14.73 -11.97
N PRO A 732 -24.95 -14.80 -12.43
CA PRO A 732 -24.58 -14.32 -13.76
C PRO A 732 -25.36 -14.96 -14.91
N ALA A 733 -25.68 -16.25 -14.77
CA ALA A 733 -26.48 -16.98 -15.76
C ALA A 733 -27.90 -16.41 -15.94
N ALA A 734 -28.45 -15.68 -14.95
CA ALA A 734 -29.76 -15.05 -15.06
C ALA A 734 -29.79 -13.91 -16.09
N LEU A 735 -28.63 -13.31 -16.40
CA LEU A 735 -28.51 -12.28 -17.45
C LEU A 735 -28.25 -12.87 -18.84
N SER A 736 -28.10 -14.20 -18.94
CA SER A 736 -27.91 -14.89 -20.21
C SER A 736 -29.07 -14.60 -21.14
N GLY A 737 -28.78 -14.00 -22.29
CA GLY A 737 -29.80 -13.62 -23.25
C GLY A 737 -30.74 -12.51 -22.76
N LEU A 738 -30.34 -11.70 -21.76
CA LEU A 738 -30.94 -10.40 -21.40
C LEU A 738 -30.04 -9.23 -21.83
N LEU A 739 -28.72 -9.38 -21.71
CA LEU A 739 -27.75 -8.35 -22.08
C LEU A 739 -27.90 -7.90 -23.56
N PRO A 740 -28.04 -6.60 -23.83
CA PRO A 740 -28.05 -6.09 -25.19
C PRO A 740 -26.65 -6.09 -25.82
N SER A 741 -26.63 -6.22 -27.13
CA SER A 741 -25.44 -6.01 -27.97
C SER A 741 -25.44 -4.57 -28.47
N GLY A 742 -24.31 -3.86 -28.43
CA GLY A 742 -24.19 -2.48 -28.92
C GLY A 742 -23.11 -1.70 -28.17
N ASP A 743 -23.00 -0.40 -28.45
CA ASP A 743 -21.98 0.48 -27.87
C ASP A 743 -22.45 1.18 -26.57
N GLY A 744 -23.61 0.83 -26.01
CA GLY A 744 -24.03 1.41 -24.72
C GLY A 744 -23.40 0.74 -23.50
N HIS A 745 -23.67 1.31 -22.33
CA HIS A 745 -23.09 0.89 -21.07
C HIS A 745 -24.05 0.01 -20.27
N VAL A 746 -23.50 -1.02 -19.63
CA VAL A 746 -24.23 -1.89 -18.72
C VAL A 746 -23.53 -1.89 -17.38
N LEU A 747 -24.26 -1.55 -16.33
CA LEU A 747 -23.81 -1.59 -14.95
C LEU A 747 -24.62 -2.65 -14.19
N ILE A 748 -23.97 -3.50 -13.41
CA ILE A 748 -24.60 -4.56 -12.62
C ILE A 748 -24.21 -4.33 -11.16
N THR A 749 -25.14 -4.43 -10.22
CA THR A 749 -24.80 -4.48 -8.78
C THR A 749 -25.05 -5.89 -8.25
N SER A 750 -24.07 -6.43 -7.53
CA SER A 750 -24.08 -7.82 -7.07
C SER A 750 -23.31 -7.99 -5.77
N ARG A 751 -23.67 -8.97 -4.94
CA ARG A 751 -22.82 -9.40 -3.81
C ARG A 751 -21.90 -10.55 -4.22
N ASN A 752 -22.28 -11.33 -5.22
CA ASN A 752 -21.44 -12.35 -5.80
C ASN A 752 -20.24 -11.72 -6.53
N PRO A 753 -18.98 -12.03 -6.15
CA PRO A 753 -17.80 -11.51 -6.86
C PRO A 753 -17.53 -12.20 -8.20
N HIS A 754 -18.18 -13.35 -8.48
CA HIS A 754 -17.87 -14.20 -9.62
C HIS A 754 -18.58 -13.78 -10.91
N TRP A 755 -18.17 -12.67 -11.51
CA TRP A 755 -18.75 -12.15 -12.76
C TRP A 755 -17.86 -12.26 -14.00
N HIS A 756 -16.62 -12.73 -13.86
CA HIS A 756 -15.58 -12.75 -14.91
C HIS A 756 -16.00 -13.32 -16.28
N GLN A 757 -17.04 -14.17 -16.35
CA GLN A 757 -17.55 -14.72 -17.61
C GLN A 757 -18.58 -13.82 -18.32
N VAL A 758 -19.15 -12.84 -17.61
CA VAL A 758 -20.29 -12.02 -18.05
C VAL A 758 -19.97 -10.53 -18.01
N ALA A 759 -19.18 -10.07 -17.04
CA ALA A 759 -18.87 -8.66 -16.82
C ALA A 759 -17.46 -8.49 -16.22
N ALA A 760 -16.82 -7.34 -16.49
CA ALA A 760 -15.68 -6.88 -15.70
C ALA A 760 -16.13 -6.59 -14.27
N THR A 761 -15.27 -6.80 -13.28
CA THR A 761 -15.63 -6.64 -11.85
C THR A 761 -14.91 -5.48 -11.20
N LEU A 762 -15.63 -4.69 -10.42
CA LEU A 762 -15.10 -3.67 -9.52
C LEU A 762 -15.53 -3.99 -8.08
N ASP A 763 -14.58 -4.21 -7.18
CA ASP A 763 -14.87 -4.44 -5.75
C ASP A 763 -15.12 -3.10 -5.05
N VAL A 764 -16.25 -3.00 -4.37
CA VAL A 764 -16.66 -1.83 -3.60
C VAL A 764 -16.38 -2.13 -2.13
N GLY A 765 -15.28 -1.56 -1.61
CA GLY A 765 -14.90 -1.64 -0.19
C GLY A 765 -15.80 -0.80 0.71
N VAL A 766 -15.56 -0.80 2.03
CA VAL A 766 -16.28 0.07 3.00
C VAL A 766 -15.91 1.55 2.84
N LEU A 767 -16.58 2.46 3.55
CA LEU A 767 -16.20 3.88 3.52
C LEU A 767 -14.85 4.10 4.19
N SER A 768 -14.12 5.12 3.72
CA SER A 768 -12.96 5.61 4.47
C SER A 768 -13.40 6.11 5.85
N ASN A 769 -12.50 6.12 6.83
CA ASN A 769 -12.83 6.65 8.17
C ASN A 769 -13.36 8.10 8.09
N PRO A 770 -12.72 9.03 7.36
CA PRO A 770 -13.24 10.38 7.17
C PRO A 770 -14.65 10.43 6.55
N ASP A 771 -14.93 9.63 5.51
CA ASP A 771 -16.24 9.62 4.86
C ASP A 771 -17.33 9.01 5.75
N ALA A 772 -16.98 7.98 6.52
CA ALA A 772 -17.90 7.33 7.45
C ALA A 772 -18.29 8.26 8.61
N VAL A 773 -17.30 8.96 9.19
CA VAL A 773 -17.53 10.00 10.20
C VAL A 773 -18.38 11.13 9.62
N ALA A 774 -18.02 11.63 8.43
CA ALA A 774 -18.79 12.68 7.76
C ALA A 774 -20.24 12.27 7.50
N LEU A 775 -20.49 11.02 7.09
CA LEU A 775 -21.84 10.49 6.88
C LEU A 775 -22.65 10.47 8.18
N LEU A 776 -22.09 9.95 9.26
CA LEU A 776 -22.78 9.89 10.56
C LEU A 776 -23.04 11.30 11.12
N THR A 777 -22.03 12.17 11.13
CA THR A 777 -22.15 13.55 11.65
C THR A 777 -23.09 14.42 10.82
N SER A 778 -23.19 14.17 9.50
CA SER A 778 -24.11 14.94 8.63
C SER A 778 -25.57 14.79 9.05
N ARG A 779 -25.94 13.65 9.64
CA ARG A 779 -27.30 13.31 10.07
C ARG A 779 -27.52 13.47 11.57
N SER A 780 -26.50 13.21 12.38
CA SER A 780 -26.57 13.30 13.85
C SER A 780 -25.67 14.42 14.36
N ARG A 781 -26.17 15.66 14.26
CA ARG A 781 -25.42 16.87 14.68
C ARG A 781 -25.25 16.89 16.21
N GLY A 782 -24.02 17.10 16.68
CA GLY A 782 -23.71 17.29 18.10
C GLY A 782 -23.17 16.05 18.83
N LEU A 783 -22.90 14.94 18.11
CA LEU A 783 -22.16 13.80 18.66
C LEU A 783 -20.71 14.19 18.99
N PRO A 784 -20.18 13.81 20.17
CA PRO A 784 -18.75 13.96 20.47
C PRO A 784 -17.88 13.17 19.48
N GLU A 785 -16.72 13.72 19.11
CA GLU A 785 -15.79 13.10 18.16
C GLU A 785 -15.31 11.69 18.60
N PRO A 786 -14.90 11.45 19.86
CA PRO A 786 -14.50 10.10 20.29
C PRO A 786 -15.62 9.07 20.14
N MET A 787 -16.85 9.46 20.51
CA MET A 787 -18.02 8.60 20.41
C MET A 787 -18.43 8.33 18.96
N THR A 788 -18.23 9.30 18.08
CA THR A 788 -18.48 9.15 16.64
C THR A 788 -17.53 8.12 16.05
N ILE A 789 -16.25 8.18 16.40
CA ILE A 789 -15.24 7.21 15.94
C ILE A 789 -15.57 5.80 16.46
N GLU A 790 -15.94 5.67 17.73
CA GLU A 790 -16.31 4.38 18.33
C GLU A 790 -17.55 3.76 17.66
N LEU A 791 -18.59 4.55 17.39
CA LEU A 791 -19.78 4.09 16.66
C LEU A 791 -19.45 3.72 15.21
N VAL A 792 -18.60 4.50 14.53
CA VAL A 792 -18.19 4.22 13.15
C VAL A 792 -17.43 2.89 13.04
N ASP A 793 -16.51 2.62 13.98
CA ASP A 793 -15.80 1.34 14.04
C ASP A 793 -16.76 0.18 14.34
N ALA A 794 -17.66 0.35 15.32
CA ALA A 794 -18.64 -0.68 15.68
C ALA A 794 -19.62 -1.02 14.53
N LEU A 795 -19.86 -0.06 13.62
CA LEU A 795 -20.73 -0.21 12.45
C LEU A 795 -19.99 -0.63 11.17
N ASP A 796 -18.73 -1.07 11.28
CA ASP A 796 -17.91 -1.58 10.17
C ASP A 796 -17.76 -0.58 9.00
N HIS A 797 -17.91 0.72 9.24
CA HIS A 797 -17.88 1.76 8.20
C HIS A 797 -18.87 1.52 7.04
N LEU A 798 -19.94 0.77 7.29
CA LEU A 798 -20.94 0.42 6.29
C LEU A 798 -21.96 1.57 6.14
N PRO A 799 -22.12 2.18 4.94
CA PRO A 799 -23.07 3.27 4.73
C PRO A 799 -24.48 2.97 5.23
N LEU A 800 -24.99 1.76 4.97
CA LEU A 800 -26.33 1.36 5.43
C LEU A 800 -26.41 1.31 6.97
N ALA A 801 -25.41 0.75 7.64
CA ALA A 801 -25.39 0.66 9.10
C ALA A 801 -25.28 2.04 9.75
N LEU A 802 -24.45 2.93 9.20
CA LEU A 802 -24.30 4.31 9.66
C LEU A 802 -25.59 5.13 9.50
N VAL A 803 -26.31 4.93 8.40
CA VAL A 803 -27.60 5.59 8.15
C VAL A 803 -28.66 5.11 9.14
N LEU A 804 -28.76 3.79 9.36
CA LEU A 804 -29.68 3.22 10.35
C LEU A 804 -29.36 3.70 11.77
N ALA A 805 -28.07 3.71 12.12
CA ALA A 805 -27.62 4.22 13.42
C ALA A 805 -27.94 5.70 13.60
N ALA A 806 -27.75 6.54 12.57
CA ALA A 806 -28.08 7.96 12.66
C ALA A 806 -29.57 8.19 12.98
N ASP A 807 -30.45 7.39 12.38
CA ASP A 807 -31.90 7.43 12.64
C ASP A 807 -32.22 6.93 14.07
N ALA A 808 -31.58 5.86 14.52
CA ALA A 808 -31.73 5.35 15.89
C ALA A 808 -31.21 6.33 16.96
N LEU A 809 -30.12 7.03 16.69
CA LEU A 809 -29.51 8.03 17.58
C LEU A 809 -30.38 9.28 17.78
N TYR A 810 -31.42 9.46 16.95
CA TYR A 810 -32.46 10.45 17.23
C TYR A 810 -33.31 10.07 18.45
N VAL A 811 -33.47 8.76 18.71
CA VAL A 811 -34.31 8.21 19.77
C VAL A 811 -33.48 7.77 20.98
N PHE A 812 -32.29 7.20 20.75
CA PHE A 812 -31.43 6.63 21.78
C PHE A 812 -30.17 7.47 22.04
N PRO A 813 -29.72 7.61 23.29
CA PRO A 813 -28.38 8.08 23.60
C PRO A 813 -27.30 7.21 22.94
N PRO A 814 -26.17 7.79 22.50
CA PRO A 814 -25.11 7.06 21.80
C PRO A 814 -24.60 5.83 22.54
N GLU A 815 -24.41 5.93 23.86
CA GLU A 815 -23.86 4.86 24.69
C GLU A 815 -24.85 3.69 24.83
N GLN A 816 -26.14 4.01 24.87
CA GLN A 816 -27.21 3.00 24.90
C GLN A 816 -27.33 2.29 23.55
N TYR A 817 -27.21 3.02 22.44
CA TYR A 817 -27.21 2.42 21.12
C TYR A 817 -25.99 1.52 20.90
N LEU A 818 -24.80 1.96 21.31
CA LEU A 818 -23.59 1.14 21.23
C LEU A 818 -23.72 -0.15 22.05
N LEU A 819 -24.29 -0.07 23.26
CA LEU A 819 -24.55 -1.24 24.09
C LEU A 819 -25.57 -2.19 23.43
N LEU A 820 -26.66 -1.64 22.85
CA LEU A 820 -27.64 -2.42 22.10
C LEU A 820 -26.98 -3.11 20.90
N LEU A 821 -26.11 -2.41 20.16
CA LEU A 821 -25.38 -2.98 19.03
C LEU A 821 -24.44 -4.13 19.44
N GLN A 822 -23.79 -4.00 20.60
CA GLN A 822 -22.88 -5.02 21.11
C GLN A 822 -23.62 -6.26 21.65
N GLN A 823 -24.81 -6.08 22.25
CA GLN A 823 -25.56 -7.15 22.90
C GLN A 823 -26.61 -7.81 21.98
N HIS A 824 -27.28 -7.00 21.16
CA HIS A 824 -28.43 -7.35 20.33
C HIS A 824 -28.33 -6.69 18.95
N ALA A 825 -27.25 -7.03 18.22
CA ALA A 825 -26.93 -6.42 16.92
C ALA A 825 -28.06 -6.57 15.89
N ALA A 826 -28.83 -7.66 15.92
CA ALA A 826 -29.94 -7.84 14.99
C ALA A 826 -31.08 -6.87 15.29
N GLU A 827 -31.38 -6.64 16.57
CA GLU A 827 -32.37 -5.65 17.02
C GLU A 827 -31.92 -4.23 16.67
N ALA A 828 -30.67 -3.87 16.95
CA ALA A 828 -30.10 -2.54 16.67
C ALA A 828 -30.13 -2.13 15.19
N LEU A 829 -30.23 -3.12 14.30
CA LEU A 829 -30.17 -2.96 12.83
C LEU A 829 -31.43 -3.52 12.15
N HIS A 830 -32.52 -3.70 12.91
CA HIS A 830 -33.78 -4.22 12.41
C HIS A 830 -34.67 -3.14 11.78
N ASP A 831 -34.47 -1.88 12.14
CA ASP A 831 -35.30 -0.76 11.68
C ASP A 831 -35.32 -0.67 10.14
N ASP A 832 -36.53 -0.45 9.61
CA ASP A 832 -36.71 -0.17 8.19
C ASP A 832 -35.97 1.13 7.85
N GLY A 833 -34.88 1.00 7.10
CA GLY A 833 -34.09 2.15 6.67
C GLY A 833 -34.87 3.11 5.78
N PRO A 834 -34.21 4.20 5.31
CA PRO A 834 -34.87 5.17 4.44
C PRO A 834 -35.51 4.50 3.22
N PRO A 835 -36.58 5.08 2.64
CA PRO A 835 -37.32 4.50 1.51
C PRO A 835 -36.46 4.11 0.30
N ASP A 836 -35.29 4.73 0.18
CA ASP A 836 -34.31 4.51 -0.90
C ASP A 836 -33.42 3.26 -0.69
N TYR A 837 -33.58 2.55 0.44
CA TYR A 837 -32.86 1.32 0.77
C TYR A 837 -33.81 0.11 0.81
N SER A 838 -33.30 -1.06 0.40
CA SER A 838 -34.06 -2.31 0.26
C SER A 838 -34.25 -3.06 1.60
N GLY A 839 -34.78 -2.37 2.61
CA GLY A 839 -35.03 -2.91 3.96
C GLY A 839 -33.80 -2.89 4.88
N SER A 840 -33.99 -3.31 6.13
CA SER A 840 -32.95 -3.30 7.18
C SER A 840 -31.77 -4.23 6.89
N LEU A 841 -30.60 -3.94 7.46
CA LEU A 841 -29.41 -4.77 7.27
C LEU A 841 -29.63 -6.18 7.84
N ALA A 842 -30.29 -6.29 9.00
CA ALA A 842 -30.58 -7.57 9.63
C ALA A 842 -31.46 -8.47 8.74
N SER A 843 -32.55 -7.93 8.19
CA SER A 843 -33.45 -8.70 7.31
C SER A 843 -32.79 -9.12 6.00
N GLN A 844 -31.88 -8.31 5.45
CA GLN A 844 -31.14 -8.66 4.23
C GLN A 844 -30.14 -9.82 4.48
N LEU A 845 -29.45 -9.80 5.62
CA LEU A 845 -28.54 -10.87 6.03
C LEU A 845 -29.30 -12.17 6.33
N GLU A 846 -30.40 -12.08 7.10
CA GLU A 846 -31.27 -13.21 7.43
C GLU A 846 -31.82 -13.87 6.15
N SER A 847 -32.39 -13.08 5.23
CA SER A 847 -32.92 -13.58 3.96
C SER A 847 -31.86 -14.28 3.10
N SER A 848 -30.59 -13.87 3.23
CA SER A 848 -29.48 -14.46 2.48
C SER A 848 -29.03 -15.78 3.08
N LEU A 849 -29.00 -15.88 4.41
CA LEU A 849 -28.73 -17.14 5.10
C LEU A 849 -29.87 -18.14 4.90
N THR A 850 -31.14 -17.70 4.92
CA THR A 850 -32.31 -18.55 4.65
C THR A 850 -32.25 -19.13 3.22
N ARG A 851 -31.98 -18.29 2.21
CA ARG A 851 -31.80 -18.77 0.83
C ARG A 851 -30.62 -19.74 0.69
N LEU A 852 -29.52 -19.51 1.43
CA LEU A 852 -28.40 -20.44 1.44
C LEU A 852 -28.82 -21.79 2.05
N ALA A 853 -29.57 -21.78 3.15
CA ALA A 853 -30.05 -22.99 3.81
C ALA A 853 -30.99 -23.81 2.93
N GLU A 854 -31.87 -23.14 2.17
CA GLU A 854 -32.75 -23.78 1.18
C GLU A 854 -31.96 -24.43 0.02
N GLN A 855 -30.83 -23.82 -0.39
CA GLN A 855 -29.98 -24.34 -1.46
C GLN A 855 -29.04 -25.45 -0.99
N ASN A 856 -28.44 -25.29 0.20
CA ASN A 856 -27.51 -26.23 0.79
C ASN A 856 -27.40 -26.02 2.31
N ALA A 857 -27.93 -26.97 3.07
CA ALA A 857 -27.92 -26.95 4.52
C ALA A 857 -26.50 -26.99 5.13
N GLU A 858 -25.55 -27.68 4.51
CA GLU A 858 -24.17 -27.77 5.01
C GLU A 858 -23.42 -26.43 4.89
N ALA A 859 -23.61 -25.72 3.77
CA ALA A 859 -23.03 -24.40 3.57
C ALA A 859 -23.61 -23.38 4.57
N ALA A 860 -24.91 -23.43 4.81
CA ALA A 860 -25.55 -22.59 5.84
C ALA A 860 -25.07 -22.94 7.25
N LEU A 861 -24.90 -24.24 7.55
CA LEU A 861 -24.35 -24.69 8.84
C LEU A 861 -22.92 -24.20 9.04
N LEU A 862 -22.08 -24.19 8.00
CA LEU A 862 -20.73 -23.63 8.07
C LEU A 862 -20.75 -22.13 8.39
N VAL A 863 -21.61 -21.36 7.72
CA VAL A 863 -21.77 -19.92 8.01
C VAL A 863 -22.18 -19.72 9.47
N ARG A 864 -23.14 -20.50 9.97
CA ARG A 864 -23.58 -20.47 11.37
C ARG A 864 -22.48 -20.86 12.35
N ALA A 865 -21.68 -21.88 12.04
CA ALA A 865 -20.53 -22.26 12.87
C ALA A 865 -19.51 -21.11 12.97
N CYS A 866 -19.23 -20.44 11.83
CA CYS A 866 -18.35 -19.28 11.81
C CYS A 866 -18.88 -18.11 12.63
N THR A 867 -20.20 -17.99 12.90
CA THR A 867 -20.70 -16.92 13.78
C THR A 867 -20.29 -17.12 15.24
N LEU A 868 -20.00 -18.36 15.66
CA LEU A 868 -19.58 -18.67 17.03
C LEU A 868 -18.06 -18.57 17.25
N LEU A 869 -17.29 -18.26 16.20
CA LEU A 869 -15.84 -18.15 16.23
C LEU A 869 -15.39 -16.68 16.17
N ALA A 870 -14.08 -16.43 16.28
CA ALA A 870 -13.53 -15.08 16.22
C ALA A 870 -13.74 -14.39 14.86
N GLN A 871 -13.68 -13.06 14.89
CA GLN A 871 -13.66 -12.16 13.72
C GLN A 871 -12.27 -12.15 13.06
N ALA A 872 -11.74 -13.33 12.74
CA ALA A 872 -10.44 -13.52 12.11
C ALA A 872 -10.57 -14.53 10.95
N PRO A 873 -9.63 -14.55 10.00
CA PRO A 873 -9.63 -15.55 8.93
C PRO A 873 -9.48 -16.97 9.52
N LEU A 874 -10.50 -17.81 9.37
CA LEU A 874 -10.46 -19.20 9.80
C LEU A 874 -9.84 -20.06 8.69
N PRO A 875 -8.63 -20.62 8.87
CA PRO A 875 -8.05 -21.52 7.88
C PRO A 875 -8.84 -22.82 7.82
N LEU A 876 -9.36 -23.19 6.65
CA LEU A 876 -10.11 -24.42 6.45
C LEU A 876 -9.42 -25.33 5.44
N ASN A 877 -9.59 -26.63 5.64
CA ASN A 877 -9.18 -27.64 4.69
C ASN A 877 -10.28 -28.69 4.50
N ALA A 878 -10.17 -29.47 3.42
CA ALA A 878 -11.18 -30.47 3.07
C ALA A 878 -11.38 -31.52 4.18
N ALA A 879 -10.30 -31.89 4.88
CA ALA A 879 -10.32 -32.85 5.97
C ALA A 879 -11.11 -32.35 7.19
N ALA A 880 -10.99 -31.06 7.54
CA ALA A 880 -11.71 -30.45 8.66
C ALA A 880 -13.24 -30.50 8.46
N LEU A 881 -13.69 -30.43 7.20
CA LEU A 881 -15.10 -30.58 6.84
C LEU A 881 -15.52 -32.03 6.52
N GLY A 882 -14.63 -33.01 6.68
CA GLY A 882 -14.91 -34.41 6.36
C GLY A 882 -15.31 -34.62 4.89
N SER A 883 -14.82 -33.75 3.99
CA SER A 883 -15.27 -33.66 2.59
C SER A 883 -14.11 -33.91 1.62
N GLY A 884 -14.42 -34.35 0.40
CA GLY A 884 -13.44 -34.42 -0.68
C GLY A 884 -13.08 -33.01 -1.21
N PRO A 885 -11.89 -32.80 -1.82
CA PRO A 885 -11.45 -31.48 -2.30
C PRO A 885 -12.44 -30.76 -3.23
N GLY A 886 -13.19 -31.50 -4.06
CA GLY A 886 -14.22 -30.94 -4.94
C GLY A 886 -15.45 -30.43 -4.19
N ALA A 887 -15.97 -31.22 -3.24
CA ALA A 887 -17.10 -30.84 -2.40
C ALA A 887 -16.73 -29.65 -1.49
N PHE A 888 -15.53 -29.66 -0.92
CA PHE A 888 -14.96 -28.55 -0.17
C PHE A 888 -14.97 -27.24 -0.98
N ARG A 889 -14.42 -27.26 -2.20
CA ARG A 889 -14.40 -26.09 -3.09
C ARG A 889 -15.81 -25.62 -3.43
N GLN A 890 -16.72 -26.54 -3.73
CA GLN A 890 -18.10 -26.20 -4.05
C GLN A 890 -18.80 -25.51 -2.87
N LEU A 891 -18.63 -26.02 -1.65
CA LEU A 891 -19.21 -25.47 -0.45
C LEU A 891 -18.69 -24.04 -0.18
N LEU A 892 -17.37 -23.82 -0.26
CA LEU A 892 -16.78 -22.50 -0.10
C LEU A 892 -17.27 -21.50 -1.16
N MET A 893 -17.33 -21.91 -2.43
CA MET A 893 -17.87 -21.07 -3.51
C MET A 893 -19.35 -20.71 -3.28
N MET A 894 -20.15 -21.62 -2.71
CA MET A 894 -21.54 -21.34 -2.38
C MET A 894 -21.64 -20.28 -1.28
N VAL A 895 -20.82 -20.37 -0.24
CA VAL A 895 -20.75 -19.35 0.82
C VAL A 895 -20.34 -18.00 0.25
N GLU A 896 -19.26 -17.94 -0.53
CA GLU A 896 -18.74 -16.69 -1.09
C GLU A 896 -19.74 -15.98 -2.01
N ARG A 897 -20.51 -16.74 -2.80
CA ARG A 897 -21.56 -16.19 -3.69
C ARG A 897 -22.68 -15.45 -2.95
N THR A 898 -22.90 -15.74 -1.66
CA THR A 898 -23.92 -15.04 -0.87
C THR A 898 -23.47 -13.65 -0.41
N GLY A 899 -22.16 -13.38 -0.42
CA GLY A 899 -21.56 -12.17 0.16
C GLY A 899 -21.64 -12.09 1.69
N LEU A 900 -21.98 -13.19 2.38
CA LEU A 900 -21.98 -13.28 3.85
C LEU A 900 -20.56 -13.43 4.43
N ALA A 901 -19.65 -14.07 3.68
CA ALA A 901 -18.26 -14.23 4.05
C ALA A 901 -17.36 -14.19 2.80
N ARG A 902 -16.12 -13.74 2.97
CA ARG A 902 -15.07 -13.77 1.95
C ARG A 902 -14.27 -15.06 2.08
N VAL A 903 -13.87 -15.62 0.95
CA VAL A 903 -13.02 -16.81 0.89
C VAL A 903 -11.72 -16.45 0.19
N SER A 904 -10.59 -16.69 0.83
CA SER A 904 -9.28 -16.44 0.22
C SER A 904 -8.25 -17.41 0.76
N GLY A 905 -7.45 -18.02 -0.12
CA GLY A 905 -6.36 -18.92 0.28
C GLY A 905 -6.77 -20.16 1.08
N GLY A 906 -8.05 -20.56 1.05
CA GLY A 906 -8.58 -21.64 1.90
C GLY A 906 -9.10 -21.17 3.26
N SER A 907 -9.03 -19.87 3.57
CA SER A 907 -9.60 -19.29 4.77
C SER A 907 -10.96 -18.64 4.52
N ILE A 908 -11.84 -18.67 5.53
CA ILE A 908 -13.11 -17.94 5.53
C ILE A 908 -13.00 -16.76 6.51
N LEU A 909 -13.39 -15.57 6.05
CA LEU A 909 -13.52 -14.39 6.90
C LEU A 909 -14.93 -13.82 6.79
N MET A 910 -15.60 -13.67 7.94
CA MET A 910 -16.91 -13.01 8.03
C MET A 910 -16.75 -11.57 8.53
N PRO A 911 -17.37 -10.57 7.89
CA PRO A 911 -17.37 -9.19 8.41
C PRO A 911 -17.95 -9.11 9.82
N ARG A 912 -17.41 -8.23 10.68
CA ARG A 912 -17.69 -8.19 12.13
C ARG A 912 -19.18 -8.02 12.42
N LEU A 913 -19.80 -7.03 11.76
CA LEU A 913 -21.22 -6.69 11.91
C LEU A 913 -22.12 -7.78 11.34
N THR A 914 -21.73 -8.38 10.22
CA THR A 914 -22.46 -9.52 9.64
C THR A 914 -22.47 -10.69 10.61
N GLN A 915 -21.32 -10.99 11.21
CA GLN A 915 -21.18 -12.05 12.18
C GLN A 915 -22.02 -11.79 13.44
N ALA A 916 -21.98 -10.56 13.97
CA ALA A 916 -22.73 -10.17 15.16
C ALA A 916 -24.24 -10.32 14.95
N VAL A 917 -24.77 -9.79 13.85
CA VAL A 917 -26.19 -9.89 13.49
C VAL A 917 -26.61 -11.35 13.30
N LEU A 918 -25.86 -12.14 12.53
CA LEU A 918 -26.21 -13.55 12.31
C LEU A 918 -26.09 -14.40 13.58
N ARG A 919 -25.18 -14.06 14.51
CA ARG A 919 -25.06 -14.71 15.81
C ARG A 919 -26.30 -14.46 16.68
N ASP A 920 -26.79 -13.22 16.69
CA ASP A 920 -27.97 -12.81 17.46
C ASP A 920 -29.27 -13.44 16.93
N LEU A 921 -29.33 -13.69 15.62
CA LEU A 921 -30.46 -14.37 14.96
C LEU A 921 -30.48 -15.90 15.13
N LEU A 922 -29.44 -16.52 15.71
CA LEU A 922 -29.38 -17.98 15.84
C LEU A 922 -30.43 -18.50 16.83
N ARG A 923 -31.32 -19.38 16.34
CA ARG A 923 -32.25 -20.11 17.20
C ARG A 923 -31.52 -21.15 18.05
N PRO A 924 -32.06 -21.57 19.22
CA PRO A 924 -31.36 -22.51 20.11
C PRO A 924 -30.95 -23.84 19.46
N ASP A 925 -31.80 -24.40 18.60
CA ASP A 925 -31.54 -25.62 17.83
C ASP A 925 -30.45 -25.42 16.77
N GLU A 926 -30.47 -24.28 16.09
CA GLU A 926 -29.47 -23.89 15.10
C GLU A 926 -28.12 -23.60 15.74
N ARG A 927 -28.11 -22.96 16.91
CA ARG A 927 -26.91 -22.73 17.71
C ARG A 927 -26.29 -24.03 18.16
N ALA A 928 -27.08 -25.00 18.64
CA ALA A 928 -26.55 -26.31 19.04
C ALA A 928 -25.88 -27.05 17.87
N ALA A 929 -26.49 -27.03 16.68
CA ALA A 929 -25.89 -27.61 15.48
C ALA A 929 -24.61 -26.86 15.06
N ALA A 930 -24.63 -25.53 15.10
CA ALA A 930 -23.50 -24.67 14.77
C ALA A 930 -22.32 -24.89 15.74
N ALA A 931 -22.59 -24.95 17.04
CA ALA A 931 -21.61 -25.23 18.10
C ALA A 931 -20.95 -26.59 17.91
N THR A 932 -21.73 -27.60 17.52
CA THR A 932 -21.20 -28.93 17.19
C THR A 932 -20.24 -28.89 16.00
N LEU A 933 -20.60 -28.19 14.91
CA LEU A 933 -19.71 -28.06 13.75
C LEU A 933 -18.47 -27.21 14.09
N ALA A 934 -18.63 -26.08 14.77
CA ALA A 934 -17.54 -25.21 15.21
C ALA A 934 -16.52 -25.99 16.07
N SER A 935 -17.02 -26.78 17.03
CA SER A 935 -16.19 -27.65 17.86
C SER A 935 -15.42 -28.68 17.02
N ARG A 936 -16.08 -29.36 16.08
CA ARG A 936 -15.42 -30.31 15.17
C ARG A 936 -14.36 -29.65 14.29
N LEU A 937 -14.63 -28.45 13.78
CA LEU A 937 -13.67 -27.68 12.99
C LEU A 937 -12.44 -27.35 13.82
N LEU A 938 -12.63 -26.78 15.02
CA LEU A 938 -11.53 -26.47 15.92
C LEU A 938 -10.73 -27.71 16.32
N ALA A 939 -11.38 -28.85 16.54
CA ALA A 939 -10.67 -30.10 16.83
C ALA A 939 -9.86 -30.62 15.63
N ALA A 940 -10.41 -30.54 14.42
CA ALA A 940 -9.77 -31.07 13.21
C ALA A 940 -8.63 -30.20 12.69
N LEU A 941 -8.59 -28.92 13.07
CA LEU A 941 -7.55 -27.97 12.66
C LEU A 941 -6.34 -27.95 13.59
N VAL A 942 -6.37 -28.70 14.70
CA VAL A 942 -5.25 -28.78 15.66
C VAL A 942 -3.96 -29.22 14.95
N PRO A 943 -2.87 -28.45 15.05
CA PRO A 943 -1.57 -28.84 14.51
C PRO A 943 -1.02 -30.10 15.22
N GLY A 944 -0.37 -30.98 14.47
CA GLY A 944 0.27 -32.17 15.03
C GLY A 944 1.59 -31.85 15.73
N ASP A 945 1.95 -32.64 16.76
CA ASP A 945 3.18 -32.44 17.56
C ASP A 945 4.49 -32.55 16.75
N THR A 946 4.44 -33.16 15.55
CA THR A 946 5.59 -33.34 14.64
C THR A 946 5.61 -32.34 13.49
N ASP A 947 4.68 -31.38 13.47
CA ASP A 947 4.53 -30.40 12.40
C ASP A 947 5.56 -29.27 12.53
N PRO A 948 6.47 -29.07 11.55
CA PRO A 948 7.46 -28.00 11.59
C PRO A 948 6.86 -26.60 11.76
N ASP A 949 5.64 -26.40 11.24
CA ASP A 949 4.94 -25.11 11.20
C ASP A 949 3.82 -25.02 12.26
N ALA A 950 3.81 -25.92 13.25
CA ALA A 950 2.76 -25.99 14.27
C ALA A 950 2.48 -24.64 14.94
N TRP A 951 3.53 -23.85 15.18
CA TRP A 951 3.43 -22.54 15.82
C TRP A 951 2.61 -21.54 14.99
N GLN A 952 2.86 -21.43 13.70
CA GLN A 952 2.09 -20.50 12.86
C GLN A 952 0.61 -20.88 12.81
N ARG A 953 0.30 -22.18 12.71
CA ARG A 953 -1.09 -22.64 12.69
C ARG A 953 -1.82 -22.41 14.00
N TRP A 954 -1.15 -22.56 15.14
CA TRP A 954 -1.72 -22.17 16.43
C TRP A 954 -1.96 -20.66 16.50
N TYR A 955 -1.06 -19.83 15.95
CA TYR A 955 -1.25 -18.38 15.83
C TYR A 955 -2.38 -17.98 14.86
N ASP A 956 -2.73 -18.79 13.88
CA ASP A 956 -3.90 -18.52 13.04
C ASP A 956 -5.21 -18.95 13.75
N LEU A 957 -5.14 -19.95 14.63
CA LEU A 957 -6.32 -20.54 15.29
C LEU A 957 -6.66 -19.94 16.66
N TRP A 958 -5.69 -19.39 17.39
CA TRP A 958 -5.89 -18.88 18.75
C TRP A 958 -7.06 -17.90 18.91
N PRO A 959 -7.41 -16.97 17.98
CA PRO A 959 -8.47 -16.02 18.27
C PRO A 959 -9.79 -16.79 18.37
N HIS A 960 -9.96 -17.84 17.57
CA HIS A 960 -11.16 -18.67 17.57
C HIS A 960 -11.33 -19.47 18.87
N TYR A 961 -10.24 -19.97 19.46
CA TYR A 961 -10.28 -20.65 20.76
C TYR A 961 -10.57 -19.71 21.92
N LEU A 962 -10.17 -18.44 21.83
CA LEU A 962 -10.51 -17.42 22.82
C LEU A 962 -11.97 -16.94 22.66
N ALA A 963 -12.45 -16.80 21.42
CA ALA A 963 -13.75 -16.21 21.13
C ALA A 963 -14.94 -17.15 21.32
N ILE A 964 -14.80 -18.46 21.07
CA ILE A 964 -15.92 -19.40 21.22
C ILE A 964 -16.38 -19.46 22.69
N ALA A 965 -17.69 -19.43 22.96
CA ALA A 965 -18.17 -19.50 24.34
C ALA A 965 -17.87 -20.90 24.93
N PRO A 966 -17.47 -21.02 26.21
CA PRO A 966 -17.22 -22.32 26.85
C PRO A 966 -18.36 -23.33 26.72
N SER A 967 -19.61 -22.86 26.71
CA SER A 967 -20.84 -23.65 26.54
C SER A 967 -21.07 -24.13 25.10
N ASP A 968 -20.45 -23.48 24.11
CA ASP A 968 -20.50 -23.89 22.70
C ASP A 968 -19.36 -24.85 22.33
N ILE A 969 -18.45 -25.18 23.26
CA ILE A 969 -17.40 -26.20 23.10
C ILE A 969 -17.96 -27.56 23.55
N VAL A 970 -18.66 -28.22 22.63
CA VAL A 970 -19.53 -29.37 22.96
C VAL A 970 -18.89 -30.73 22.70
N THR A 971 -17.81 -30.81 21.91
CA THR A 971 -17.12 -32.09 21.63
C THR A 971 -15.88 -32.26 22.50
N GLU A 972 -15.60 -33.48 22.96
CA GLU A 972 -14.44 -33.81 23.78
C GLU A 972 -13.11 -33.37 23.15
N GLU A 973 -12.95 -33.61 21.84
CA GLU A 973 -11.74 -33.28 21.10
C GLU A 973 -11.50 -31.77 21.05
N ALA A 974 -12.57 -30.97 20.95
CA ALA A 974 -12.49 -29.51 20.94
C ALA A 974 -12.17 -28.94 22.32
N ARG A 975 -12.69 -29.55 23.39
CA ARG A 975 -12.33 -29.18 24.77
C ARG A 975 -10.84 -29.39 25.00
N LEU A 976 -10.33 -30.56 24.60
CA LEU A 976 -8.90 -30.85 24.65
C LEU A 976 -8.08 -29.88 23.80
N ALA A 977 -8.53 -29.62 22.56
CA ALA A 977 -7.88 -28.66 21.66
C ALA A 977 -7.79 -27.26 22.28
N THR A 978 -8.84 -26.83 22.97
CA THR A 978 -8.91 -25.50 23.62
C THR A 978 -7.98 -25.41 24.84
N LEU A 979 -7.91 -26.47 25.65
CA LEU A 979 -6.94 -26.54 26.76
C LEU A 979 -5.49 -26.54 26.24
N LYS A 980 -5.22 -27.26 25.15
CA LYS A 980 -3.92 -27.24 24.46
C LYS A 980 -3.58 -25.86 23.90
N ALA A 981 -4.54 -25.16 23.29
CA ALA A 981 -4.37 -23.78 22.86
C ALA A 981 -3.98 -22.86 24.03
N CYS A 982 -4.66 -22.96 25.18
CA CYS A 982 -4.32 -22.13 26.35
C CYS A 982 -2.90 -22.42 26.86
N TRP A 983 -2.48 -23.69 26.86
CA TRP A 983 -1.10 -24.04 27.21
C TRP A 983 -0.09 -23.49 26.21
N TYR A 984 -0.39 -23.56 24.92
CA TYR A 984 0.44 -22.96 23.88
C TYR A 984 0.60 -21.44 24.08
N LEU A 985 -0.47 -20.73 24.49
CA LEU A 985 -0.41 -19.30 24.80
C LEU A 985 0.50 -18.99 25.98
N MET A 986 0.47 -19.82 27.03
CA MET A 986 1.40 -19.68 28.16
C MET A 986 2.86 -19.87 27.73
N GLU A 987 3.16 -20.85 26.87
CA GLU A 987 4.53 -21.05 26.34
C GLU A 987 5.03 -19.86 25.50
N LYS A 988 4.12 -18.98 25.03
CA LYS A 988 4.44 -17.73 24.32
C LYS A 988 4.46 -16.49 25.19
N GLY A 989 4.20 -16.62 26.49
CA GLY A 989 4.17 -15.51 27.45
C GLY A 989 2.86 -14.76 27.50
N ALA A 990 1.80 -15.25 26.85
CA ALA A 990 0.43 -14.74 26.95
C ALA A 990 -0.32 -15.39 28.14
N ASP A 991 0.32 -15.34 29.31
CA ASP A 991 -0.09 -16.10 30.50
C ASP A 991 -1.40 -15.55 31.11
N ALA A 992 -1.62 -14.24 31.03
CA ALA A 992 -2.81 -13.58 31.58
C ALA A 992 -4.08 -13.92 30.79
N GLU A 993 -4.04 -13.91 29.45
CA GLU A 993 -5.19 -14.31 28.63
C GLU A 993 -5.51 -15.79 28.82
N ALA A 994 -4.47 -16.65 28.87
CA ALA A 994 -4.63 -18.07 29.11
C ALA A 994 -5.25 -18.35 30.49
N LEU A 995 -4.79 -17.67 31.54
CA LEU A 995 -5.35 -17.78 32.89
C LEU A 995 -6.82 -17.40 32.92
N SER A 996 -7.18 -16.23 32.37
CA SER A 996 -8.58 -15.79 32.29
C SER A 996 -9.44 -16.80 31.56
N ARG A 997 -8.96 -17.27 30.40
CA ARG A 997 -9.69 -18.23 29.58
C ARG A 997 -9.88 -19.57 30.27
N LEU A 998 -8.85 -20.11 30.91
CA LEU A 998 -8.91 -21.36 31.66
C LEU A 998 -9.87 -21.27 32.86
N GLY A 999 -9.93 -20.10 33.52
CA GLY A 999 -10.90 -19.81 34.57
C GLY A 999 -12.35 -19.92 34.06
N ASP A 1000 -12.65 -19.27 32.94
CA ASP A 1000 -13.99 -19.29 32.33
C ASP A 1000 -14.41 -20.70 31.89
N LEU A 1001 -13.47 -21.47 31.33
CA LEU A 1001 -13.68 -22.87 30.93
C LEU A 1001 -13.97 -23.73 32.15
N TYR A 1002 -13.14 -23.64 33.20
CA TYR A 1002 -13.31 -24.42 34.43
C TYR A 1002 -14.64 -24.13 35.11
N GLU A 1003 -14.97 -22.85 35.36
CA GLU A 1003 -16.21 -22.49 36.05
C GLU A 1003 -17.47 -22.84 35.23
N THR A 1004 -17.38 -22.76 33.89
CA THR A 1004 -18.52 -23.13 33.04
C THR A 1004 -18.72 -24.63 32.98
N TRP A 1005 -17.69 -25.42 32.69
CA TRP A 1005 -17.82 -26.88 32.63
C TRP A 1005 -18.13 -27.50 33.99
N LYS A 1006 -17.63 -26.91 35.08
CA LYS A 1006 -18.01 -27.29 36.44
C LYS A 1006 -19.50 -27.09 36.71
N ARG A 1007 -20.09 -26.01 36.20
CA ARG A 1007 -21.53 -25.72 36.35
C ARG A 1007 -22.40 -26.61 35.47
N GLU A 1008 -21.95 -26.90 34.26
CA GLU A 1008 -22.72 -27.65 33.25
C GLU A 1008 -22.59 -29.17 33.40
N SER A 1009 -21.37 -29.67 33.55
CA SER A 1009 -21.05 -31.10 33.63
C SER A 1009 -20.77 -31.59 35.06
N GLY A 1010 -20.50 -30.68 35.99
CA GLY A 1010 -20.15 -31.00 37.38
C GLY A 1010 -18.64 -30.96 37.65
N ALA A 1011 -18.28 -30.87 38.93
CA ALA A 1011 -16.89 -30.75 39.39
C ALA A 1011 -16.03 -32.01 39.13
N GLU A 1012 -16.66 -33.17 38.95
CA GLU A 1012 -16.00 -34.46 38.76
C GLU A 1012 -16.00 -34.94 37.30
N ALA A 1013 -16.56 -34.14 36.38
CA ALA A 1013 -16.53 -34.45 34.95
C ALA A 1013 -15.09 -34.39 34.40
N VAL A 1014 -14.76 -35.26 33.44
CA VAL A 1014 -13.39 -35.40 32.91
C VAL A 1014 -12.87 -34.09 32.34
N GLU A 1015 -13.71 -33.35 31.61
CA GLU A 1015 -13.38 -32.04 31.06
C GLU A 1015 -13.12 -30.98 32.14
N THR A 1016 -13.85 -31.03 33.25
CA THR A 1016 -13.70 -30.10 34.38
C THR A 1016 -12.41 -30.38 35.13
N LEU A 1017 -12.10 -31.66 35.35
CA LEU A 1017 -10.84 -32.09 35.98
C LEU A 1017 -9.63 -31.72 35.10
N ALA A 1018 -9.77 -31.88 33.79
CA ALA A 1018 -8.76 -31.44 32.83
C ALA A 1018 -8.55 -29.92 32.90
N ALA A 1019 -9.62 -29.12 32.82
CA ALA A 1019 -9.53 -27.66 32.93
C ALA A 1019 -8.90 -27.22 34.26
N ALA A 1020 -9.26 -27.86 35.38
CA ALA A 1020 -8.68 -27.58 36.69
C ALA A 1020 -7.16 -27.75 36.71
N GLY A 1021 -6.63 -28.80 36.09
CA GLY A 1021 -5.18 -29.04 36.04
C GLY A 1021 -4.42 -28.02 35.18
N TYR A 1022 -5.00 -27.60 34.05
CA TYR A 1022 -4.42 -26.51 33.24
C TYR A 1022 -4.51 -25.16 33.96
N LEU A 1023 -5.62 -24.89 34.65
CA LEU A 1023 -5.80 -23.67 35.44
C LEU A 1023 -4.82 -23.60 36.62
N ALA A 1024 -4.61 -24.70 37.35
CA ALA A 1024 -3.61 -24.78 38.43
C ALA A 1024 -2.20 -24.48 37.91
N HIS A 1025 -1.83 -25.05 36.76
CA HIS A 1025 -0.57 -24.73 36.10
C HIS A 1025 -0.45 -23.25 35.72
N ALA A 1026 -1.53 -22.64 35.20
CA ALA A 1026 -1.54 -21.22 34.87
C ALA A 1026 -1.32 -20.33 36.12
N HIS A 1027 -1.95 -20.67 37.25
CA HIS A 1027 -1.69 -19.99 38.53
C HIS A 1027 -0.22 -20.12 38.96
N TYR A 1028 0.38 -21.30 38.81
CA TYR A 1028 1.79 -21.52 39.14
C TYR A 1028 2.73 -20.66 38.28
N VAL A 1029 2.54 -20.65 36.96
CA VAL A 1029 3.36 -19.85 36.03
C VAL A 1029 3.22 -18.35 36.30
N MET A 1030 2.01 -17.89 36.66
CA MET A 1030 1.74 -16.50 37.02
C MET A 1030 2.25 -16.09 38.41
N GLY A 1031 2.94 -16.99 39.12
CA GLY A 1031 3.50 -16.70 40.44
C GLY A 1031 2.45 -16.65 41.55
N ASP A 1032 1.30 -17.32 41.38
CA ASP A 1032 0.28 -17.55 42.40
C ASP A 1032 0.28 -19.02 42.87
N PRO A 1033 1.28 -19.42 43.69
CA PRO A 1033 1.38 -20.80 44.15
C PRO A 1033 0.29 -21.16 45.19
N GLU A 1034 -0.44 -20.19 45.75
CA GLU A 1034 -1.58 -20.47 46.61
C GLU A 1034 -2.80 -20.91 45.79
N GLY A 1035 -3.11 -20.19 44.71
CA GLY A 1035 -4.15 -20.59 43.76
C GLY A 1035 -3.89 -21.96 43.14
N ALA A 1036 -2.65 -22.22 42.72
CA ALA A 1036 -2.22 -23.52 42.19
C ALA A 1036 -2.43 -24.64 43.22
N TYR A 1037 -1.92 -24.46 44.45
CA TYR A 1037 -2.05 -25.44 45.52
C TYR A 1037 -3.50 -25.80 45.86
N LEU A 1038 -4.39 -24.81 45.92
CA LEU A 1038 -5.80 -25.02 46.23
C LEU A 1038 -6.50 -25.85 45.14
N LEU A 1039 -6.27 -25.50 43.88
CA LEU A 1039 -6.83 -26.20 42.73
C LEU A 1039 -6.27 -27.63 42.62
N ASP A 1040 -4.96 -27.80 42.73
CA ASP A 1040 -4.32 -29.12 42.62
C ASP A 1040 -4.68 -30.03 43.79
N THR A 1041 -4.83 -29.50 45.01
CA THR A 1041 -5.32 -30.30 46.16
C THR A 1041 -6.74 -30.78 45.95
N GLN A 1042 -7.62 -29.92 45.44
CA GLN A 1042 -8.99 -30.29 45.11
C GLN A 1042 -9.04 -31.34 43.99
N LEU A 1043 -8.30 -31.10 42.91
CA LEU A 1043 -8.17 -32.00 41.77
C LEU A 1043 -7.64 -33.38 42.18
N HIS A 1044 -6.57 -33.42 42.99
CA HIS A 1044 -5.99 -34.65 43.49
C HIS A 1044 -6.97 -35.44 44.37
N SER A 1045 -7.75 -34.76 45.21
CA SER A 1045 -8.80 -35.41 46.01
C SER A 1045 -9.86 -36.07 45.14
N SER A 1046 -10.35 -35.36 44.11
CA SER A 1046 -11.32 -35.89 43.15
C SER A 1046 -10.75 -37.06 42.34
N GLN A 1047 -9.54 -36.93 41.79
CA GLN A 1047 -8.89 -38.01 41.02
C GLN A 1047 -8.67 -39.27 41.87
N ARG A 1048 -8.26 -39.12 43.14
CA ARG A 1048 -8.09 -40.26 44.06
C ARG A 1048 -9.40 -40.97 44.38
N SER A 1049 -10.47 -40.21 44.55
CA SER A 1049 -11.81 -40.75 44.82
C SER A 1049 -12.36 -41.52 43.61
N LEU A 1050 -12.18 -40.98 42.41
CA LEU A 1050 -12.75 -41.52 41.17
C LEU A 1050 -11.92 -42.65 40.55
N PHE A 1051 -10.59 -42.51 40.54
CA PHE A 1051 -9.68 -43.38 39.78
C PHE A 1051 -8.70 -44.16 40.66
N GLY A 1052 -8.60 -43.82 41.94
CA GLY A 1052 -7.71 -44.46 42.91
C GLY A 1052 -6.37 -43.76 43.08
N VAL A 1053 -5.62 -44.17 44.10
CA VAL A 1053 -4.37 -43.51 44.52
C VAL A 1053 -3.16 -43.85 43.65
N GLU A 1054 -3.26 -44.90 42.84
CA GLU A 1054 -2.24 -45.35 41.90
C GLU A 1054 -2.50 -44.84 40.47
N ASP A 1055 -3.57 -44.07 40.25
CA ASP A 1055 -3.88 -43.51 38.94
C ASP A 1055 -2.79 -42.52 38.50
N PRO A 1056 -2.29 -42.60 37.26
CA PRO A 1056 -1.20 -41.73 36.77
C PRO A 1056 -1.49 -40.23 36.91
N ASP A 1057 -2.73 -39.79 36.71
CA ASP A 1057 -3.10 -38.38 36.82
C ASP A 1057 -3.11 -37.93 38.28
N ALA A 1058 -3.59 -38.77 39.19
CA ALA A 1058 -3.52 -38.50 40.63
C ALA A 1058 -2.07 -38.36 41.12
N LEU A 1059 -1.15 -39.20 40.61
CA LEU A 1059 0.28 -39.15 40.94
C LEU A 1059 0.99 -37.93 40.34
N ARG A 1060 0.58 -37.52 39.13
CA ARG A 1060 1.07 -36.29 38.49
C ARG A 1060 0.63 -35.05 39.27
N THR A 1061 -0.65 -34.95 39.63
CA THR A 1061 -1.15 -33.85 40.46
C THR A 1061 -0.47 -33.84 41.83
N ALA A 1062 -0.18 -35.00 42.45
CA ALA A 1062 0.59 -35.05 43.69
C ALA A 1062 2.01 -34.47 43.56
N THR A 1063 2.63 -34.63 42.39
CA THR A 1063 3.93 -34.02 42.08
C THR A 1063 3.82 -32.51 41.94
N ASN A 1064 2.75 -32.01 41.31
CA ASN A 1064 2.49 -30.57 41.22
C ASN A 1064 2.21 -29.95 42.60
N ILE A 1065 1.43 -30.61 43.46
CA ILE A 1065 1.23 -30.15 44.85
C ILE A 1065 2.57 -30.02 45.59
N ALA A 1066 3.52 -30.94 45.38
CA ALA A 1066 4.85 -30.84 45.96
C ALA A 1066 5.62 -29.61 45.43
N LEU A 1067 5.53 -29.32 44.12
CA LEU A 1067 6.07 -28.10 43.52
C LEU A 1067 5.43 -26.83 44.09
N ASP A 1068 4.11 -26.81 44.27
CA ASP A 1068 3.40 -25.67 44.85
C ASP A 1068 3.81 -25.43 46.31
N LEU A 1069 3.96 -26.51 47.08
CA LEU A 1069 4.46 -26.45 48.46
C LEU A 1069 5.89 -25.88 48.51
N ALA A 1070 6.77 -26.29 47.61
CA ALA A 1070 8.12 -25.76 47.50
C ALA A 1070 8.12 -24.26 47.13
N ALA A 1071 7.28 -23.86 46.17
CA ALA A 1071 7.11 -22.44 45.79
C ALA A 1071 6.58 -21.57 46.95
N ARG A 1072 5.82 -22.17 47.89
CA ARG A 1072 5.37 -21.55 49.15
C ARG A 1072 6.42 -21.59 50.27
N GLY A 1073 7.62 -22.11 50.00
CA GLY A 1073 8.70 -22.26 50.98
C GLY A 1073 8.55 -23.44 51.95
N ARG A 1074 7.59 -24.34 51.73
CA ARG A 1074 7.31 -25.52 52.57
C ARG A 1074 8.09 -26.76 52.09
N TYR A 1075 9.41 -26.61 51.94
CA TYR A 1075 10.28 -27.62 51.33
C TYR A 1075 10.25 -28.99 52.02
N GLN A 1076 10.08 -29.05 53.35
CA GLN A 1076 9.97 -30.33 54.06
C GLN A 1076 8.71 -31.11 53.66
N GLU A 1077 7.58 -30.41 53.50
CA GLU A 1077 6.32 -31.04 53.12
C GLU A 1077 6.30 -31.43 51.65
N ALA A 1078 6.95 -30.62 50.80
CA ALA A 1078 7.21 -30.95 49.40
C ALA A 1078 8.05 -32.24 49.29
N ALA A 1079 9.15 -32.34 50.05
CA ALA A 1079 10.00 -33.52 50.07
C ALA A 1079 9.25 -34.78 50.56
N ASP A 1080 8.50 -34.68 51.67
CA ASP A 1080 7.71 -35.80 52.21
C ASP A 1080 6.66 -36.32 51.22
N LEU A 1081 6.01 -35.42 50.47
CA LEU A 1081 5.03 -35.77 49.44
C LEU A 1081 5.71 -36.33 48.19
N GLY A 1082 6.82 -35.74 47.78
CA GLY A 1082 7.66 -36.19 46.66
C GLY A 1082 8.20 -37.60 46.87
N GLU A 1083 8.70 -37.93 48.07
CA GLU A 1083 9.19 -39.27 48.44
C GLU A 1083 8.08 -40.32 48.30
N LYS A 1084 6.90 -40.05 48.86
CA LYS A 1084 5.73 -40.95 48.78
C LYS A 1084 5.27 -41.16 47.34
N THR A 1085 5.17 -40.07 46.59
CA THR A 1085 4.72 -40.10 45.19
C THR A 1085 5.70 -40.87 44.32
N LEU A 1086 7.00 -40.66 44.51
CA LEU A 1086 8.06 -41.33 43.76
C LEU A 1086 8.07 -42.85 44.00
N ILE A 1087 7.82 -43.30 45.23
CA ILE A 1087 7.71 -44.74 45.54
C ILE A 1087 6.58 -45.39 44.74
N ILE A 1088 5.41 -44.76 44.73
CA ILE A 1088 4.24 -45.29 44.01
C ILE A 1088 4.49 -45.26 42.50
N GLN A 1089 4.98 -44.13 41.95
CA GLN A 1089 5.30 -44.02 40.53
C GLN A 1089 6.36 -45.04 40.07
N ARG A 1090 7.39 -45.34 40.87
CA ARG A 1090 8.37 -46.38 40.55
C ARG A 1090 7.74 -47.77 40.47
N GLY A 1091 6.74 -48.04 41.31
CA GLY A 1091 6.01 -49.31 41.31
C GLY A 1091 5.02 -49.42 40.13
N VAL A 1092 4.35 -48.33 39.78
CA VAL A 1092 3.25 -48.33 38.79
C VAL A 1092 3.74 -48.02 37.37
N LEU A 1093 4.54 -46.96 37.19
CA LEU A 1093 5.00 -46.46 35.88
C LEU A 1093 6.40 -46.99 35.52
N GLY A 1094 7.16 -47.41 36.53
CA GLY A 1094 8.56 -47.83 36.38
C GLY A 1094 9.55 -46.69 36.59
N PRO A 1095 10.82 -47.00 36.91
CA PRO A 1095 11.82 -46.01 37.33
C PRO A 1095 12.29 -45.04 36.23
N ASP A 1096 12.11 -45.40 34.95
CA ASP A 1096 12.58 -44.62 33.80
C ASP A 1096 11.44 -43.83 33.10
N HIS A 1097 10.22 -43.88 33.63
CA HIS A 1097 9.08 -43.13 33.08
C HIS A 1097 9.27 -41.62 33.26
N SER A 1098 8.79 -40.80 32.32
CA SER A 1098 9.01 -39.34 32.32
C SER A 1098 8.57 -38.69 33.63
N ASP A 1099 7.42 -39.11 34.15
CA ASP A 1099 6.80 -38.51 35.33
C ASP A 1099 7.57 -38.91 36.60
N THR A 1100 8.00 -40.17 36.69
CA THR A 1100 8.87 -40.67 37.76
C THR A 1100 10.20 -39.93 37.81
N LEU A 1101 10.78 -39.67 36.64
CA LEU A 1101 12.02 -38.88 36.52
C LEU A 1101 11.79 -37.41 36.88
N HIS A 1102 10.62 -36.85 36.55
CA HIS A 1102 10.27 -35.47 36.91
C HIS A 1102 10.13 -35.31 38.43
N THR A 1103 9.36 -36.18 39.08
CA THR A 1103 9.18 -36.20 40.54
C THR A 1103 10.51 -36.42 41.27
N ALA A 1104 11.36 -37.33 40.78
CA ALA A 1104 12.70 -37.55 41.34
C ALA A 1104 13.60 -36.30 41.24
N ASN A 1105 13.50 -35.55 40.14
CA ASN A 1105 14.25 -34.31 39.99
C ASN A 1105 13.80 -33.23 40.98
N ASN A 1106 12.50 -33.02 41.10
CA ASN A 1106 11.94 -32.00 41.98
C ASN A 1106 12.25 -32.32 43.44
N LEU A 1107 12.07 -33.59 43.85
CA LEU A 1107 12.45 -34.07 45.17
C LEU A 1107 13.95 -33.86 45.47
N SER A 1108 14.83 -34.09 44.49
CA SER A 1108 16.26 -33.83 44.66
C SER A 1108 16.54 -32.35 44.95
N ILE A 1109 15.85 -31.42 44.28
CA ILE A 1109 15.99 -29.98 44.50
C ILE A 1109 15.50 -29.60 45.90
N ASP A 1110 14.37 -30.15 46.34
CA ASP A 1110 13.83 -29.90 47.68
C ASP A 1110 14.77 -30.42 48.77
N LEU A 1111 15.34 -31.62 48.60
CA LEU A 1111 16.32 -32.21 49.51
C LEU A 1111 17.63 -31.40 49.57
N GLU A 1112 18.14 -30.93 48.43
CA GLU A 1112 19.31 -30.03 48.39
C GLU A 1112 19.02 -28.72 49.14
N THR A 1113 17.82 -28.15 48.97
CA THR A 1113 17.39 -26.92 49.67
C THR A 1113 17.31 -27.12 51.18
N LEU A 1114 16.95 -28.33 51.62
CA LEU A 1114 16.95 -28.74 53.04
C LEU A 1114 18.33 -29.14 53.58
N GLY A 1115 19.39 -29.12 52.75
CA GLY A 1115 20.75 -29.52 53.11
C GLY A 1115 20.99 -31.04 53.16
N ARG A 1116 20.06 -31.85 52.63
CA ARG A 1116 20.12 -33.32 52.59
C ARG A 1116 20.76 -33.81 51.28
N PHE A 1117 22.02 -33.44 51.05
CA PHE A 1117 22.73 -33.71 49.78
C PHE A 1117 22.96 -35.18 49.46
N GLU A 1118 23.17 -36.04 50.47
CA GLU A 1118 23.34 -37.49 50.28
C GLU A 1118 22.02 -38.12 49.78
N ASP A 1119 20.92 -37.82 50.44
CA ASP A 1119 19.57 -38.28 50.04
C ASP A 1119 19.20 -37.78 48.63
N ALA A 1120 19.52 -36.53 48.29
CA ALA A 1120 19.31 -35.99 46.96
C ALA A 1120 20.08 -36.79 45.88
N GLY A 1121 21.33 -37.16 46.19
CA GLY A 1121 22.17 -37.99 45.31
C GLY A 1121 21.62 -39.41 45.09
N ASP A 1122 21.00 -39.99 46.12
CA ASP A 1122 20.40 -41.34 46.08
C ASP A 1122 19.07 -41.39 45.32
N VAL A 1123 18.32 -40.29 45.30
CA VAL A 1123 17.06 -40.17 44.54
C VAL A 1123 17.31 -40.18 43.02
N LEU A 1124 18.44 -39.64 42.53
CA LEU A 1124 18.75 -39.51 41.10
C LEU A 1124 19.45 -40.76 40.50
N SER A 1125 18.82 -41.42 39.53
CA SER A 1125 19.40 -42.52 38.74
C SER A 1125 20.48 -42.06 37.73
N ALA A 1126 21.31 -42.98 37.20
CA ALA A 1126 22.41 -42.66 36.29
C ALA A 1126 22.00 -41.92 34.98
N PRO A 1127 20.86 -42.26 34.33
CA PRO A 1127 20.31 -41.46 33.22
C PRO A 1127 19.93 -40.03 33.65
N GLN A 1128 19.37 -39.87 34.85
CA GLN A 1128 18.90 -38.59 35.40
C GLN A 1128 20.07 -37.63 35.71
N ARG A 1129 21.18 -38.15 36.23
CA ARG A 1129 22.43 -37.39 36.44
C ARG A 1129 22.99 -36.80 35.14
N THR A 1130 22.79 -37.50 34.01
CA THR A 1130 23.24 -37.08 32.68
C THR A 1130 22.34 -35.99 32.08
N ILE A 1131 21.03 -36.09 32.30
CA ILE A 1131 20.05 -35.08 31.90
C ILE A 1131 20.22 -33.78 32.71
N ASN A 1132 20.47 -33.87 34.03
CA ASN A 1132 20.73 -32.69 34.88
C ASN A 1132 22.03 -31.95 34.50
N ARG A 1133 23.02 -32.65 33.92
CA ARG A 1133 24.20 -32.00 33.31
C ARG A 1133 23.89 -31.26 32.01
N ARG A 1134 22.88 -31.68 31.24
CA ARG A 1134 22.45 -31.03 29.98
C ARG A 1134 21.38 -29.95 30.18
N LYS A 1135 20.54 -30.06 31.23
CA LYS A 1135 19.39 -29.18 31.48
C LYS A 1135 19.69 -27.85 32.19
N ARG A 1136 20.95 -27.52 32.49
CA ARG A 1136 21.34 -26.15 32.91
C ARG A 1136 21.12 -25.06 31.82
N ARG A 1137 20.30 -25.30 30.81
CA ARG A 1137 19.99 -24.35 29.72
C ARG A 1137 18.51 -24.24 29.29
N HIS A 1138 17.54 -25.04 29.75
CA HIS A 1138 16.11 -24.86 29.37
C HIS A 1138 15.11 -25.29 30.47
N PRO A 1139 13.93 -24.63 30.59
CA PRO A 1139 12.89 -24.92 31.59
C PRO A 1139 12.13 -26.25 31.34
N PRO A 1140 11.35 -26.75 32.32
CA PRO A 1140 10.67 -28.06 32.25
C PRO A 1140 9.52 -28.10 31.23
N LYS A 1141 9.32 -29.25 30.58
CA LYS A 1141 8.19 -29.51 29.67
C LYS A 1141 6.91 -29.71 30.50
N GLY A 1142 5.96 -28.77 30.41
CA GLY A 1142 4.83 -28.62 31.35
C GLY A 1142 3.41 -28.82 30.79
N ALA A 1143 3.19 -29.61 29.73
CA ALA A 1143 1.81 -29.94 29.34
C ALA A 1143 1.27 -31.13 30.15
N PRO A 1144 0.07 -31.04 30.75
CA PRO A 1144 -0.71 -32.21 31.14
C PRO A 1144 -0.93 -33.14 29.94
N LYS A 1145 -0.37 -34.36 29.95
CA LYS A 1145 -0.77 -35.38 28.98
C LYS A 1145 -2.15 -35.90 29.37
N LEU A 1146 -3.16 -35.61 28.55
CA LEU A 1146 -4.56 -35.98 28.78
C LEU A 1146 -5.00 -37.27 28.08
N THR A 1147 -4.13 -37.96 27.36
CA THR A 1147 -4.52 -39.24 26.75
C THR A 1147 -4.12 -40.40 27.64
N ARG A 1148 -5.12 -41.06 28.25
CA ARG A 1148 -4.99 -42.50 28.49
C ARG A 1148 -4.68 -43.16 27.13
N PRO A 1149 -3.76 -44.13 27.05
CA PRO A 1149 -3.65 -44.97 25.86
C PRO A 1149 -4.97 -45.70 25.58
#